data_AF-A0A7S8IEL2-F1
#
_entry.id   AF-A0A7S8IEL2-F1
#
_cell.length_a   1.000
_cell.length_b   1.000
_cell.length_c   1.000
_cell.angle_alpha   90.00
_cell.angle_beta   90.00
_cell.angle_gamma   90.00
#
_symmetry.space_group_name_H-M   'P 1'
#
loop_
_entity.id
_entity.type
_entity.pdbx_description
1 polymer ?
#
loop_
_entity_poly.entity_id
_entity_poly.type
_entity_poly.pdbx_seq_one_letter_code
_entity_poly.pdbx_strand_id
1 'polypeptide(L)'
;MANRIGLWRITLLAGLCMGLAVIFFMLPEPLAAQAPFATNTPQPATAVPTSPPSLFATNTAPADRQVIAPNTPMPTAVIPQSPQAPLENYALRLWLESDLIDLALEQIAALDADDVDTQRAVQLTMYELVDRFPNAPSNPADLEELLQAMLNAPIGTVDMRPLVHRYVEDALNSNGQVADFTVGSFTISALTANLDGRNGEDAVMQVRAYSGGDEPTTLYDEIVLATRTESGAFQVVPIDYELPAVPFGDSQSVMLQRASDVNRDGLDEVVIEVEDSGPGMRLYIVGVRNGVVMDLVAPGQQIRAGQIVDWPVDNPEIREPELSVIQVDTVSESPDWPCLSEIPVTWMYSNNFYRPSTEMNASMTNQDSLGCALLAAEPILANEPVDAINLLNAALEQYGVNVPGANRALMTLAMAYTLNGQLDEAISIAQSVEPIGETGSWIARQSRALLDAIAVPSNTALDICEALVVASEAPACDTDAVLAFYFTRVNLTTQEDLTAQLNAVSLPVVEAVPVAELGRPNRLVVQFAIEGTSWWGFSPDARSQTYSAELVPAPAGFEPLQPGVTTLEVPDAAYDALLVDDDPADVLNILDTLASNNPSIPATPAMIYLRALSYDLLASRADARVTYFNAWSNFPMMLWGQLASKHLELR
;
A
#
# COMPACT_ATOMS: atom_id res chain seq x y z
N MET A 1 -57.91 27.74 -5.28
CA MET A 1 -57.54 26.52 -6.03
C MET A 1 -56.91 25.53 -5.07
N ALA A 2 -57.72 24.73 -4.38
CA ALA A 2 -57.24 23.75 -3.39
C ALA A 2 -58.16 22.53 -3.46
N ASN A 3 -57.83 21.56 -4.34
CA ASN A 3 -58.39 20.19 -4.39
C ASN A 3 -57.83 19.32 -5.55
N ARG A 4 -56.55 19.45 -5.93
CA ARG A 4 -55.93 18.61 -6.99
C ARG A 4 -54.66 17.85 -6.61
N ILE A 5 -54.14 18.02 -5.40
CA ILE A 5 -52.88 17.38 -4.95
C ILE A 5 -53.13 15.98 -4.34
N GLY A 6 -54.35 15.69 -3.87
CA GLY A 6 -54.66 14.43 -3.18
C GLY A 6 -54.76 13.17 -4.05
N LEU A 7 -54.90 13.29 -5.38
CA LEU A 7 -55.21 12.12 -6.24
C LEU A 7 -53.96 11.37 -6.74
N TRP A 8 -52.79 12.02 -6.81
CA TRP A 8 -51.57 11.41 -7.35
C TRP A 8 -50.85 10.49 -6.37
N ARG A 9 -50.94 10.75 -5.05
CA ARG A 9 -50.27 9.93 -4.03
C ARG A 9 -50.91 8.56 -3.80
N ILE A 10 -52.18 8.37 -4.17
CA ILE A 10 -52.89 7.09 -4.00
C ILE A 10 -52.55 6.13 -5.16
N THR A 11 -52.34 6.64 -6.38
CA THR A 11 -52.00 5.81 -7.55
C THR A 11 -50.59 5.23 -7.47
N LEU A 12 -49.62 5.99 -6.93
CA LEU A 12 -48.24 5.51 -6.80
C LEU A 12 -48.11 4.37 -5.77
N LEU A 13 -48.82 4.46 -4.64
CA LEU A 13 -48.80 3.42 -3.60
C LEU A 13 -49.47 2.11 -4.10
N ALA A 14 -50.52 2.21 -4.90
CA ALA A 14 -51.21 1.05 -5.46
C ALA A 14 -50.37 0.30 -6.51
N GLY A 15 -49.52 1.01 -7.26
CA GLY A 15 -48.58 0.39 -8.21
C GLY A 15 -47.47 -0.40 -7.51
N LEU A 16 -46.89 0.17 -6.45
CA LEU A 16 -45.77 -0.45 -5.73
C LEU A 16 -46.17 -1.78 -5.06
N CYS A 17 -47.38 -1.86 -4.50
CA CYS A 17 -47.89 -3.08 -3.85
C CYS A 17 -48.26 -4.21 -4.83
N MET A 18 -48.44 -3.94 -6.13
CA MET A 18 -48.67 -5.00 -7.13
C MET A 18 -47.37 -5.60 -7.69
N GLY A 19 -46.27 -4.85 -7.73
CA GLY A 19 -44.97 -5.36 -8.19
C GLY A 19 -44.39 -6.44 -7.28
N LEU A 20 -44.48 -6.24 -5.96
CA LEU A 20 -43.94 -7.15 -4.94
C LEU A 20 -44.67 -8.52 -4.84
N ALA A 21 -45.85 -8.67 -5.45
CA ALA A 21 -46.63 -9.91 -5.41
C ALA A 21 -46.24 -10.95 -6.49
N VAL A 22 -45.43 -10.57 -7.48
CA VAL A 22 -45.12 -11.43 -8.64
C VAL A 22 -43.79 -12.19 -8.50
N ILE A 23 -42.88 -11.74 -7.62
CA ILE A 23 -41.54 -12.32 -7.47
C ILE A 23 -41.53 -13.60 -6.58
N PHE A 24 -42.60 -13.87 -5.83
CA PHE A 24 -42.64 -14.95 -4.83
C PHE A 24 -43.01 -16.36 -5.34
N PHE A 25 -42.98 -16.61 -6.67
CA PHE A 25 -43.52 -17.85 -7.27
C PHE A 25 -42.59 -18.62 -8.24
N MET A 26 -41.28 -18.39 -8.21
CA MET A 26 -40.30 -19.23 -8.93
C MET A 26 -39.23 -19.81 -7.99
N LEU A 27 -39.57 -20.94 -7.38
CA LEU A 27 -38.62 -21.89 -6.77
C LEU A 27 -38.46 -23.10 -7.70
N PRO A 28 -37.23 -23.55 -8.04
CA PRO A 28 -37.01 -24.85 -8.65
C PRO A 28 -37.04 -25.98 -7.59
N GLU A 29 -37.60 -27.13 -7.97
CA GLU A 29 -37.68 -28.35 -7.15
C GLU A 29 -36.31 -29.08 -7.01
N PRO A 30 -36.15 -29.95 -6.00
CA PRO A 30 -34.83 -30.48 -5.61
C PRO A 30 -34.28 -31.57 -6.54
N LEU A 31 -32.98 -31.52 -6.80
CA LEU A 31 -32.23 -32.56 -7.49
C LEU A 31 -32.11 -33.84 -6.64
N ALA A 32 -32.41 -34.98 -7.28
CA ALA A 32 -32.40 -36.29 -6.63
C ALA A 32 -30.97 -36.86 -6.46
N ALA A 33 -30.80 -37.65 -5.39
CA ALA A 33 -29.54 -38.29 -5.06
C ALA A 33 -29.06 -39.30 -6.12
N GLN A 34 -27.74 -39.31 -6.38
CA GLN A 34 -27.04 -40.43 -7.01
C GLN A 34 -25.93 -40.94 -6.09
N ALA A 35 -25.88 -42.26 -5.94
CA ALA A 35 -24.94 -43.01 -5.11
C ALA A 35 -23.87 -43.69 -6.00
N PRO A 36 -22.83 -44.35 -5.45
CA PRO A 36 -21.46 -44.19 -5.92
C PRO A 36 -21.08 -45.05 -7.13
N PHE A 37 -20.09 -44.57 -7.90
CA PHE A 37 -19.43 -45.36 -8.95
C PHE A 37 -18.54 -46.46 -8.38
N ALA A 38 -18.60 -47.63 -9.01
CA ALA A 38 -17.87 -48.82 -8.59
C ALA A 38 -16.45 -48.89 -9.19
N THR A 39 -15.53 -49.43 -8.40
CA THR A 39 -14.18 -49.84 -8.80
C THR A 39 -14.20 -50.91 -9.89
N ASN A 40 -13.39 -50.73 -10.95
CA ASN A 40 -13.10 -51.78 -11.93
C ASN A 40 -11.61 -52.16 -11.95
N THR A 41 -11.30 -53.32 -11.37
CA THR A 41 -10.00 -54.00 -11.45
C THR A 41 -9.91 -54.82 -12.74
N PRO A 42 -8.73 -54.90 -13.38
CA PRO A 42 -8.38 -56.07 -14.18
C PRO A 42 -7.01 -56.70 -13.84
N GLN A 43 -6.99 -58.02 -13.74
CA GLN A 43 -5.84 -58.94 -13.68
C GLN A 43 -6.31 -60.32 -14.20
N PRO A 44 -5.44 -61.28 -14.58
CA PRO A 44 -4.12 -61.17 -15.25
C PRO A 44 -3.87 -62.27 -16.34
N ALA A 45 -2.60 -62.44 -16.77
CA ALA A 45 -1.98 -63.59 -17.49
C ALA A 45 -2.21 -63.67 -19.04
N THR A 46 -1.24 -63.92 -19.94
CA THR A 46 -0.08 -64.86 -20.02
C THR A 46 0.95 -64.41 -21.11
N ALA A 47 2.16 -64.96 -21.36
CA ALA A 47 3.19 -65.66 -20.56
C ALA A 47 4.53 -65.86 -21.35
N VAL A 48 5.68 -65.84 -20.63
CA VAL A 48 6.92 -66.70 -20.62
C VAL A 48 7.20 -67.67 -21.81
N PRO A 49 8.45 -68.01 -22.27
CA PRO A 49 9.85 -67.87 -21.71
C PRO A 49 10.89 -67.21 -22.70
N THR A 50 12.24 -67.14 -22.57
CA THR A 50 13.30 -68.04 -22.01
C THR A 50 14.64 -67.32 -21.62
N SER A 51 15.13 -67.55 -20.38
CA SER A 51 16.50 -67.97 -19.93
C SER A 51 17.84 -67.29 -20.40
N PRO A 52 18.99 -67.46 -19.69
CA PRO A 52 19.33 -67.22 -18.26
C PRO A 52 20.74 -66.51 -18.11
N PRO A 53 21.48 -66.60 -16.99
CA PRO A 53 21.34 -65.80 -15.75
C PRO A 53 22.61 -64.99 -15.36
N SER A 54 22.50 -64.09 -14.38
CA SER A 54 23.64 -63.63 -13.55
C SER A 54 23.17 -63.37 -12.12
N LEU A 55 23.93 -63.89 -11.15
CA LEU A 55 23.66 -63.74 -9.71
C LEU A 55 24.15 -62.37 -9.20
N PHE A 56 23.36 -61.71 -8.35
CA PHE A 56 23.70 -61.45 -6.94
C PHE A 56 22.53 -60.71 -6.28
N ALA A 57 22.02 -61.26 -5.18
CA ALA A 57 20.98 -60.62 -4.38
C ALA A 57 21.60 -60.01 -3.12
N THR A 58 21.24 -58.76 -2.82
CA THR A 58 21.33 -58.20 -1.47
C THR A 58 20.14 -57.28 -1.28
N ASN A 59 19.25 -57.65 -0.36
CA ASN A 59 18.06 -56.85 -0.06
C ASN A 59 18.45 -55.61 0.74
N THR A 60 18.02 -54.44 0.27
CA THR A 60 17.90 -53.22 1.08
C THR A 60 16.49 -52.69 0.86
N ALA A 61 15.80 -52.31 1.95
CA ALA A 61 14.42 -51.81 1.88
C ALA A 61 14.38 -50.46 1.14
N PRO A 62 13.27 -50.13 0.45
CA PRO A 62 13.08 -48.79 -0.10
C PRO A 62 12.94 -47.79 1.06
N ALA A 63 13.96 -46.95 1.24
CA ALA A 63 13.85 -45.76 2.07
C ALA A 63 13.03 -44.69 1.34
N ASP A 64 12.44 -43.78 2.11
CA ASP A 64 11.57 -42.71 1.63
C ASP A 64 12.22 -41.87 0.51
N ARG A 65 11.35 -41.32 -0.36
CA ARG A 65 11.73 -40.22 -1.24
C ARG A 65 12.05 -38.99 -0.39
N GLN A 66 13.33 -38.83 -0.02
CA GLN A 66 13.82 -37.51 0.34
C GLN A 66 13.66 -36.60 -0.87
N VAL A 67 12.87 -35.53 -0.70
CA VAL A 67 12.91 -34.37 -1.58
C VAL A 67 14.32 -33.80 -1.45
N ILE A 68 15.14 -33.99 -2.49
CA ILE A 68 16.42 -33.29 -2.59
C ILE A 68 16.08 -31.88 -3.03
N ALA A 69 15.87 -31.00 -2.05
CA ALA A 69 16.03 -29.57 -2.30
C ALA A 69 17.46 -29.35 -2.84
N PRO A 70 17.65 -28.58 -3.92
CA PRO A 70 18.99 -28.25 -4.37
C PRO A 70 19.67 -27.44 -3.27
N ASN A 71 20.69 -28.02 -2.62
CA ASN A 71 21.63 -27.27 -1.80
C ASN A 71 22.51 -26.41 -2.72
N THR A 72 21.91 -25.36 -3.30
CA THR A 72 22.67 -24.19 -3.72
C THR A 72 23.36 -23.68 -2.45
N PRO A 73 24.69 -23.57 -2.40
CA PRO A 73 25.33 -22.97 -1.25
C PRO A 73 24.78 -21.55 -1.11
N MET A 74 24.27 -21.18 0.06
CA MET A 74 24.00 -19.77 0.36
C MET A 74 25.25 -18.97 -0.02
N PRO A 75 25.11 -17.82 -0.69
CA PRO A 75 26.24 -16.91 -0.90
C PRO A 75 26.97 -16.75 0.43
N THR A 76 28.30 -16.88 0.41
CA THR A 76 29.07 -16.68 1.65
C THR A 76 28.88 -15.22 2.03
N ALA A 77 28.05 -14.97 3.04
CA ALA A 77 27.63 -13.63 3.44
C ALA A 77 28.86 -12.72 3.48
N VAL A 78 28.86 -11.71 2.60
CA VAL A 78 30.01 -10.81 2.46
C VAL A 78 30.18 -10.11 3.79
N ILE A 79 31.19 -10.50 4.56
CA ILE A 79 31.42 -9.95 5.89
C ILE A 79 31.62 -8.44 5.71
N PRO A 80 30.74 -7.57 6.26
CA PRO A 80 30.83 -6.15 6.02
C PRO A 80 32.18 -5.63 6.47
N GLN A 81 32.90 -4.98 5.55
CA GLN A 81 34.25 -4.47 5.81
C GLN A 81 34.20 -2.95 5.94
N SER A 82 35.03 -2.39 6.82
CA SER A 82 35.34 -0.96 6.84
C SER A 82 36.43 -0.63 5.80
N PRO A 83 36.61 0.65 5.42
CA PRO A 83 37.72 1.06 4.55
C PRO A 83 39.08 0.59 5.11
N GLN A 84 39.87 -0.08 4.27
CA GLN A 84 41.18 -0.63 4.66
C GLN A 84 42.33 0.38 4.44
N ALA A 85 42.04 1.49 3.77
CA ALA A 85 42.98 2.55 3.38
C ALA A 85 42.30 3.92 3.54
N PRO A 86 43.07 5.04 3.54
CA PRO A 86 42.47 6.37 3.50
C PRO A 86 41.93 6.70 2.10
N LEU A 87 41.04 7.70 2.02
CA LEU A 87 40.30 8.11 0.82
C LEU A 87 41.18 8.33 -0.42
N GLU A 88 42.42 8.79 -0.27
CA GLU A 88 43.32 9.08 -1.40
C GLU A 88 43.65 7.82 -2.23
N ASN A 89 43.58 6.64 -1.60
CA ASN A 89 43.85 5.36 -2.25
C ASN A 89 42.60 4.76 -2.93
N TYR A 90 41.42 5.38 -2.77
CA TYR A 90 40.19 4.92 -3.43
C TYR A 90 39.86 5.76 -4.66
N ALA A 91 39.21 5.13 -5.64
CA ALA A 91 38.54 5.74 -6.77
C ALA A 91 37.06 5.41 -6.76
N LEU A 92 36.27 6.12 -7.56
CA LEU A 92 34.98 5.58 -8.02
C LEU A 92 35.24 4.44 -8.99
N ARG A 93 34.57 3.31 -8.76
CA ARG A 93 34.55 2.16 -9.67
C ARG A 93 34.14 2.60 -11.07
N LEU A 94 34.69 1.94 -12.08
CA LEU A 94 34.13 1.97 -13.43
C LEU A 94 33.18 0.79 -13.55
N TRP A 95 31.87 1.06 -13.52
CA TRP A 95 30.86 0.02 -13.69
C TRP A 95 30.93 -0.60 -15.10
N LEU A 96 30.70 -1.91 -15.14
CA LEU A 96 30.30 -2.65 -16.33
C LEU A 96 28.82 -3.03 -16.18
N GLU A 97 28.14 -3.29 -17.29
CA GLU A 97 26.72 -3.71 -17.29
C GLU A 97 26.52 -4.95 -16.40
N SER A 98 27.36 -5.98 -16.59
CA SER A 98 27.38 -7.19 -15.76
C SER A 98 27.61 -6.92 -14.28
N ASP A 99 28.44 -5.93 -13.94
CA ASP A 99 28.78 -5.63 -12.55
C ASP A 99 27.59 -5.03 -11.77
N LEU A 100 26.70 -4.29 -12.46
CA LEU A 100 25.45 -3.77 -11.88
C LEU A 100 24.33 -4.82 -11.89
N ILE A 101 24.27 -5.70 -12.90
CA ILE A 101 23.34 -6.83 -12.91
C ILE A 101 23.67 -7.79 -11.74
N ASP A 102 24.95 -8.14 -11.54
CA ASP A 102 25.41 -8.94 -10.39
C ASP A 102 25.02 -8.29 -9.05
N LEU A 103 25.09 -6.96 -8.94
CA LEU A 103 24.70 -6.22 -7.74
C LEU A 103 23.17 -6.23 -7.53
N ALA A 104 22.38 -6.03 -8.58
CA ALA A 104 20.93 -6.11 -8.51
C ALA A 104 20.47 -7.52 -8.10
N LEU A 105 21.08 -8.56 -8.67
CA LEU A 105 20.85 -9.96 -8.28
C LEU A 105 21.24 -10.23 -6.82
N GLU A 106 22.37 -9.69 -6.34
CA GLU A 106 22.81 -9.79 -4.94
C GLU A 106 21.80 -9.14 -3.97
N GLN A 107 21.25 -7.98 -4.32
CA GLN A 107 20.27 -7.27 -3.50
C GLN A 107 18.88 -7.93 -3.54
N ILE A 108 18.39 -8.32 -4.72
CA ILE A 108 17.10 -9.02 -4.87
C ILE A 108 17.12 -10.35 -4.11
N ALA A 109 18.23 -11.08 -4.14
CA ALA A 109 18.39 -12.33 -3.37
C ALA A 109 18.50 -12.13 -1.84
N ALA A 110 18.73 -10.90 -1.38
CA ALA A 110 18.79 -10.51 0.03
C ALA A 110 17.50 -9.80 0.52
N LEU A 111 16.52 -9.62 -0.37
CA LEU A 111 15.34 -8.80 -0.13
C LEU A 111 14.32 -9.50 0.80
N ASP A 112 13.81 -8.74 1.76
CA ASP A 112 12.71 -9.13 2.66
C ASP A 112 11.49 -8.22 2.40
N ALA A 113 10.28 -8.73 2.65
CA ALA A 113 9.03 -8.01 2.38
C ALA A 113 8.91 -6.72 3.23
N ASP A 114 9.50 -6.73 4.42
CA ASP A 114 9.44 -5.62 5.38
C ASP A 114 10.67 -4.69 5.30
N ASP A 115 11.70 -5.01 4.50
CA ASP A 115 12.95 -4.24 4.42
C ASP A 115 12.87 -3.15 3.34
N VAL A 116 12.17 -2.06 3.68
CA VAL A 116 12.04 -0.84 2.85
C VAL A 116 13.39 -0.27 2.43
N ASP A 117 14.42 -0.38 3.28
CA ASP A 117 15.78 0.10 3.01
C ASP A 117 16.40 -0.71 1.85
N THR A 118 16.29 -2.04 1.88
CA THR A 118 16.75 -2.91 0.78
C THR A 118 15.88 -2.77 -0.47
N GLN A 119 14.56 -2.52 -0.35
CA GLN A 119 13.69 -2.21 -1.50
C GLN A 119 14.12 -0.93 -2.22
N ARG A 120 14.33 0.17 -1.49
CA ARG A 120 14.86 1.42 -2.06
C ARG A 120 16.26 1.22 -2.64
N ALA A 121 17.10 0.37 -2.06
CA ALA A 121 18.42 0.06 -2.60
C ALA A 121 18.37 -0.71 -3.93
N VAL A 122 17.41 -1.64 -4.10
CA VAL A 122 17.14 -2.31 -5.39
C VAL A 122 16.65 -1.29 -6.43
N GLN A 123 15.66 -0.45 -6.07
CA GLN A 123 15.13 0.59 -6.98
C GLN A 123 16.25 1.51 -7.51
N LEU A 124 17.11 2.02 -6.62
CA LEU A 124 18.22 2.90 -7.02
C LEU A 124 19.26 2.18 -7.90
N THR A 125 19.53 0.89 -7.66
CA THR A 125 20.47 0.11 -8.48
C THR A 125 19.88 -0.20 -9.86
N MET A 126 18.58 -0.48 -9.94
CA MET A 126 17.87 -0.66 -11.20
C MET A 126 17.81 0.63 -12.03
N TYR A 127 17.56 1.78 -11.40
CA TYR A 127 17.65 3.09 -12.02
C TYR A 127 19.08 3.36 -12.55
N GLU A 128 20.11 3.13 -11.74
CA GLU A 128 21.52 3.30 -12.15
C GLU A 128 21.92 2.39 -13.32
N LEU A 129 21.39 1.16 -13.37
CA LEU A 129 21.60 0.24 -14.49
C LEU A 129 21.04 0.82 -15.80
N VAL A 130 19.83 1.38 -15.77
CA VAL A 130 19.15 1.94 -16.95
C VAL A 130 19.80 3.24 -17.42
N ASP A 131 20.14 4.17 -16.51
CA ASP A 131 20.85 5.42 -16.83
C ASP A 131 22.21 5.14 -17.50
N ARG A 132 23.06 4.34 -16.84
CA ARG A 132 24.42 4.10 -17.33
C ARG A 132 24.47 3.22 -18.57
N PHE A 133 23.51 2.31 -18.71
CA PHE A 133 23.44 1.34 -19.80
C PHE A 133 22.04 1.31 -20.43
N PRO A 134 21.71 2.28 -21.30
CA PRO A 134 20.43 2.30 -21.98
C PRO A 134 20.16 1.00 -22.75
N ASN A 135 19.01 0.39 -22.49
CA ASN A 135 18.62 -0.96 -22.97
C ASN A 135 19.40 -2.13 -22.34
N ALA A 136 19.94 -1.99 -21.12
CA ALA A 136 20.39 -3.12 -20.33
C ALA A 136 19.20 -3.94 -19.75
N PRO A 137 19.38 -5.24 -19.45
CA PRO A 137 20.50 -6.09 -19.86
C PRO A 137 20.52 -6.33 -21.39
N SER A 138 21.64 -6.04 -22.03
CA SER A 138 21.83 -6.18 -23.48
C SER A 138 21.91 -7.64 -23.93
N ASN A 139 22.30 -8.54 -23.02
CA ASN A 139 22.27 -9.98 -23.18
C ASN A 139 20.90 -10.56 -22.77
N PRO A 140 20.19 -11.28 -23.66
CA PRO A 140 18.88 -11.87 -23.33
C PRO A 140 18.89 -12.87 -22.17
N ALA A 141 20.02 -13.57 -21.94
CA ALA A 141 20.13 -14.52 -20.82
C ALA A 141 20.14 -13.80 -19.46
N ASP A 142 20.85 -12.66 -19.39
CA ASP A 142 20.98 -11.87 -18.16
C ASP A 142 19.65 -11.13 -17.86
N LEU A 143 18.90 -10.75 -18.90
CA LEU A 143 17.52 -10.25 -18.79
C LEU A 143 16.56 -11.32 -18.25
N GLU A 144 16.62 -12.55 -18.75
CA GLU A 144 15.78 -13.66 -18.28
C GLU A 144 16.13 -14.07 -16.83
N GLU A 145 17.43 -14.09 -16.47
CA GLU A 145 17.88 -14.33 -15.09
C GLU A 145 17.41 -13.24 -14.12
N LEU A 146 17.53 -11.96 -14.49
CA LEU A 146 17.11 -10.83 -13.66
C LEU A 146 15.58 -10.79 -13.48
N LEU A 147 14.81 -10.99 -14.55
CA LEU A 147 13.34 -11.10 -14.47
C LEU A 147 12.92 -12.29 -13.59
N GLN A 148 13.60 -13.43 -13.68
CA GLN A 148 13.29 -14.59 -12.86
C GLN A 148 13.70 -14.39 -11.39
N ALA A 149 14.75 -13.62 -11.11
CA ALA A 149 15.09 -13.20 -9.75
C ALA A 149 14.00 -12.28 -9.16
N MET A 150 13.53 -11.30 -9.93
CA MET A 150 12.43 -10.40 -9.52
C MET A 150 11.11 -11.15 -9.26
N LEU A 151 10.73 -12.12 -10.11
CA LEU A 151 9.54 -12.97 -9.87
C LEU A 151 9.65 -13.87 -8.62
N ASN A 152 10.87 -14.13 -8.15
CA ASN A 152 11.13 -14.91 -6.94
C ASN A 152 11.36 -14.02 -5.70
N ALA A 153 11.40 -12.70 -5.86
CA ALA A 153 11.50 -11.74 -4.77
C ALA A 153 10.19 -11.73 -3.94
N PRO A 154 10.20 -11.15 -2.73
CA PRO A 154 8.96 -10.92 -2.00
C PRO A 154 7.97 -10.10 -2.85
N ILE A 155 6.71 -10.52 -2.82
CA ILE A 155 5.68 -10.02 -3.74
C ILE A 155 5.51 -8.50 -3.60
N GLY A 156 5.57 -7.78 -4.72
CA GLY A 156 5.37 -6.32 -4.80
C GLY A 156 6.59 -5.44 -4.50
N THR A 157 7.73 -6.03 -4.11
CA THR A 157 8.89 -5.28 -3.61
C THR A 157 9.83 -4.70 -4.69
N VAL A 158 9.67 -5.09 -5.96
CA VAL A 158 10.54 -4.67 -7.07
C VAL A 158 9.71 -4.26 -8.27
N ASP A 159 10.01 -3.09 -8.85
CA ASP A 159 9.43 -2.70 -10.12
C ASP A 159 10.08 -3.46 -11.28
N MET A 160 9.28 -4.21 -12.02
CA MET A 160 9.72 -4.98 -13.16
C MET A 160 9.42 -4.32 -14.51
N ARG A 161 8.60 -3.25 -14.54
CA ARG A 161 8.07 -2.63 -15.78
C ARG A 161 9.17 -2.30 -16.80
N PRO A 162 10.30 -1.67 -16.45
CA PRO A 162 11.36 -1.32 -17.42
C PRO A 162 11.97 -2.54 -18.14
N LEU A 163 12.02 -3.70 -17.48
CA LEU A 163 12.53 -4.93 -18.06
C LEU A 163 11.45 -5.72 -18.81
N VAL A 164 10.25 -5.79 -18.24
CA VAL A 164 9.11 -6.52 -18.82
C VAL A 164 8.67 -5.89 -20.14
N HIS A 165 8.59 -4.56 -20.23
CA HIS A 165 8.18 -3.86 -21.47
C HIS A 165 9.03 -4.28 -22.66
N ARG A 166 10.37 -4.28 -22.50
CA ARG A 166 11.30 -4.71 -23.55
C ARG A 166 11.20 -6.21 -23.83
N TYR A 167 11.12 -7.05 -22.79
CA TYR A 167 10.99 -8.51 -22.96
C TYR A 167 9.72 -8.88 -23.74
N VAL A 168 8.62 -8.18 -23.49
CA VAL A 168 7.34 -8.33 -24.21
C VAL A 168 7.43 -7.75 -25.63
N GLU A 169 8.13 -6.62 -25.85
CA GLU A 169 8.36 -6.07 -27.20
C GLU A 169 9.14 -7.05 -28.09
N ASP A 170 10.25 -7.61 -27.59
CA ASP A 170 11.08 -8.59 -28.31
C ASP A 170 10.26 -9.86 -28.64
N ALA A 171 9.41 -10.29 -27.72
CA ALA A 171 8.54 -11.46 -27.90
C ALA A 171 7.40 -11.22 -28.91
N LEU A 172 6.73 -10.06 -28.83
CA LEU A 172 5.67 -9.64 -29.75
C LEU A 172 6.22 -9.49 -31.18
N ASN A 173 7.40 -8.89 -31.33
CA ASN A 173 8.11 -8.82 -32.61
C ASN A 173 8.50 -10.19 -33.16
N SER A 174 8.88 -11.12 -32.28
CA SER A 174 9.19 -12.51 -32.67
C SER A 174 7.96 -13.31 -33.11
N ASN A 175 6.77 -13.02 -32.55
CA ASN A 175 5.49 -13.60 -32.95
C ASN A 175 4.96 -12.97 -34.26
N GLY A 176 5.17 -11.67 -34.44
CA GLY A 176 4.86 -10.92 -35.68
C GLY A 176 3.37 -10.63 -35.92
N GLN A 177 2.50 -10.93 -34.96
CA GLN A 177 1.05 -10.76 -35.00
C GLN A 177 0.48 -10.49 -33.60
N VAL A 178 -0.65 -9.79 -33.52
CA VAL A 178 -1.40 -9.57 -32.27
C VAL A 178 -2.28 -10.80 -32.01
N ALA A 179 -1.84 -11.68 -31.11
CA ALA A 179 -2.55 -12.86 -30.64
C ALA A 179 -1.94 -13.31 -29.31
N ASP A 180 -2.69 -14.04 -28.48
CA ASP A 180 -2.19 -14.54 -27.20
C ASP A 180 -0.92 -15.40 -27.34
N PHE A 181 0.06 -15.18 -26.45
CA PHE A 181 1.31 -15.95 -26.42
C PHE A 181 1.88 -16.08 -25.00
N THR A 182 2.94 -16.88 -24.86
CA THR A 182 3.68 -17.07 -23.61
C THR A 182 5.16 -16.89 -23.87
N VAL A 183 5.87 -16.17 -22.99
CA VAL A 183 7.33 -15.99 -23.07
C VAL A 183 7.93 -16.05 -21.67
N GLY A 184 8.91 -16.93 -21.45
CA GLY A 184 9.42 -17.25 -20.12
C GLY A 184 8.29 -17.64 -19.16
N SER A 185 8.21 -16.95 -18.03
CA SER A 185 7.17 -17.10 -17.00
C SER A 185 5.93 -16.24 -17.23
N PHE A 186 5.87 -15.46 -18.32
CA PHE A 186 4.76 -14.54 -18.62
C PHE A 186 3.77 -15.13 -19.63
N THR A 187 2.48 -14.89 -19.37
CA THR A 187 1.36 -15.10 -20.29
C THR A 187 0.85 -13.75 -20.75
N ILE A 188 0.80 -13.53 -22.06
CA ILE A 188 0.36 -12.29 -22.68
C ILE A 188 -0.97 -12.56 -23.38
N SER A 189 -2.04 -11.91 -22.90
CA SER A 189 -3.31 -11.82 -23.63
C SER A 189 -3.28 -10.56 -24.50
N ALA A 190 -3.49 -10.68 -25.80
CA ALA A 190 -3.28 -9.58 -26.75
C ALA A 190 -4.51 -9.31 -27.63
N LEU A 191 -4.94 -8.05 -27.66
CA LEU A 191 -6.10 -7.58 -28.41
C LEU A 191 -5.70 -6.50 -29.41
N THR A 192 -6.22 -6.59 -30.64
CA THR A 192 -5.99 -5.62 -31.72
C THR A 192 -6.68 -4.29 -31.43
N ALA A 193 -5.96 -3.18 -31.55
CA ALA A 193 -6.49 -1.83 -31.36
C ALA A 193 -6.00 -0.87 -32.46
N ASN A 194 -6.68 0.26 -32.61
CA ASN A 194 -6.36 1.35 -33.51
C ASN A 194 -5.83 2.56 -32.70
N LEU A 195 -4.68 2.40 -32.06
CA LEU A 195 -4.14 3.38 -31.12
C LEU A 195 -3.65 4.65 -31.82
N ASP A 196 -3.19 4.53 -33.08
CA ASP A 196 -2.61 5.65 -33.84
C ASP A 196 -3.28 5.99 -35.19
N GLY A 197 -4.36 5.29 -35.53
CA GLY A 197 -5.14 5.50 -36.75
C GLY A 197 -4.79 4.57 -37.92
N ARG A 198 -3.91 3.57 -37.73
CA ARG A 198 -3.49 2.61 -38.77
C ARG A 198 -4.36 1.35 -38.91
N ASN A 199 -5.65 1.44 -38.57
CA ASN A 199 -6.71 0.43 -38.78
C ASN A 199 -6.53 -0.90 -38.02
N GLY A 200 -6.29 -0.84 -36.71
CA GLY A 200 -6.36 -2.05 -35.88
C GLY A 200 -5.12 -2.94 -35.92
N GLU A 201 -3.98 -2.42 -36.38
CA GLU A 201 -2.70 -3.14 -36.42
C GLU A 201 -1.89 -3.03 -35.11
N ASP A 202 -2.32 -2.19 -34.17
CA ASP A 202 -1.69 -2.00 -32.86
C ASP A 202 -2.18 -3.04 -31.85
N ALA A 203 -1.52 -3.12 -30.68
CA ALA A 203 -1.81 -4.11 -29.65
C ALA A 203 -2.06 -3.45 -28.28
N VAL A 204 -3.10 -3.95 -27.59
CA VAL A 204 -3.30 -3.81 -26.15
C VAL A 204 -3.03 -5.17 -25.54
N MET A 205 -2.10 -5.23 -24.60
CA MET A 205 -1.62 -6.48 -24.00
C MET A 205 -1.87 -6.47 -22.50
N GLN A 206 -2.42 -7.54 -21.96
CA GLN A 206 -2.37 -7.82 -20.52
C GLN A 206 -1.29 -8.86 -20.26
N VAL A 207 -0.24 -8.46 -19.54
CA VAL A 207 0.99 -9.23 -19.28
C VAL A 207 0.92 -9.78 -17.87
N ARG A 208 0.86 -11.11 -17.72
CA ARG A 208 0.66 -11.76 -16.42
C ARG A 208 1.72 -12.79 -16.08
N ALA A 209 2.17 -12.83 -14.83
CA ALA A 209 2.92 -13.93 -14.23
C ALA A 209 2.24 -14.41 -12.95
N TYR A 210 2.20 -15.73 -12.75
CA TYR A 210 1.55 -16.37 -11.60
C TYR A 210 2.49 -17.37 -10.93
N SER A 211 2.33 -17.54 -9.61
CA SER A 211 2.96 -18.62 -8.87
C SER A 211 2.34 -19.98 -9.25
N GLY A 212 3.14 -21.04 -9.21
CA GLY A 212 2.67 -22.40 -9.50
C GLY A 212 2.01 -23.04 -8.26
N GLY A 213 0.70 -23.30 -8.32
CA GLY A 213 -0.05 -23.94 -7.24
C GLY A 213 -1.50 -24.28 -7.62
N ASP A 214 -2.25 -24.85 -6.67
CA ASP A 214 -3.71 -25.06 -6.82
C ASP A 214 -4.50 -23.74 -6.70
N GLU A 215 -3.94 -22.75 -5.99
CA GLU A 215 -4.42 -21.36 -5.93
C GLU A 215 -3.28 -20.45 -6.44
N PRO A 216 -3.36 -19.93 -7.69
CA PRO A 216 -2.28 -19.14 -8.28
C PRO A 216 -2.25 -17.72 -7.68
N THR A 217 -1.10 -17.32 -7.15
CA THR A 217 -0.85 -15.95 -6.69
C THR A 217 -0.36 -15.11 -7.86
N THR A 218 -0.89 -13.90 -8.04
CA THR A 218 -0.36 -12.93 -9.01
C THR A 218 1.05 -12.49 -8.57
N LEU A 219 2.04 -12.72 -9.42
CA LEU A 219 3.41 -12.22 -9.25
C LEU A 219 3.62 -10.93 -10.06
N TYR A 220 2.93 -10.81 -11.19
CA TYR A 220 2.92 -9.63 -12.05
C TYR A 220 1.59 -9.56 -12.83
N ASP A 221 0.94 -8.40 -12.92
CA ASP A 221 -0.13 -8.10 -13.89
C ASP A 221 -0.06 -6.62 -14.31
N GLU A 222 0.02 -6.36 -15.62
CA GLU A 222 0.10 -4.99 -16.19
C GLU A 222 -0.64 -4.92 -17.54
N ILE A 223 -1.19 -3.75 -17.87
CA ILE A 223 -1.66 -3.42 -19.23
C ILE A 223 -0.61 -2.61 -19.99
N VAL A 224 -0.09 -3.19 -21.08
CA VAL A 224 0.93 -2.59 -21.95
C VAL A 224 0.34 -2.27 -23.33
N LEU A 225 0.66 -1.09 -23.87
CA LEU A 225 0.22 -0.64 -25.19
C LEU A 225 1.41 -0.68 -26.17
N ALA A 226 1.21 -1.22 -27.37
CA ALA A 226 2.23 -1.26 -28.41
C ALA A 226 1.66 -0.83 -29.77
N THR A 227 2.36 0.05 -30.49
CA THR A 227 1.99 0.46 -31.86
C THR A 227 2.81 -0.29 -32.90
N ARG A 228 2.26 -0.45 -34.10
CA ARG A 228 2.97 -1.12 -35.19
C ARG A 228 3.64 -0.13 -36.12
N THR A 229 4.96 -0.12 -36.18
CA THR A 229 5.76 0.76 -37.07
C THR A 229 5.52 0.47 -38.57
N GLU A 230 5.86 1.42 -39.46
CA GLU A 230 5.77 1.24 -40.92
C GLU A 230 6.58 0.03 -41.45
N SER A 231 7.58 -0.42 -40.70
CA SER A 231 8.38 -1.61 -41.02
C SER A 231 7.66 -2.94 -40.72
N GLY A 232 6.52 -2.89 -40.03
CA GLY A 232 5.76 -4.05 -39.55
C GLY A 232 6.16 -4.56 -38.16
N ALA A 233 7.26 -4.03 -37.58
CA ALA A 233 7.67 -4.28 -36.20
C ALA A 233 6.78 -3.52 -35.20
N PHE A 234 6.53 -4.11 -34.05
CA PHE A 234 5.86 -3.48 -32.92
C PHE A 234 6.85 -2.70 -32.07
N GLN A 235 6.37 -1.63 -31.44
CA GLN A 235 7.08 -0.85 -30.45
C GLN A 235 6.14 -0.58 -29.27
N VAL A 236 6.54 -0.95 -28.06
CA VAL A 236 5.84 -0.58 -26.82
C VAL A 236 5.89 0.94 -26.70
N VAL A 237 4.73 1.53 -26.48
CA VAL A 237 4.57 2.99 -26.47
C VAL A 237 5.10 3.53 -25.14
N PRO A 238 6.04 4.48 -25.13
CA PRO A 238 6.48 5.12 -23.89
C PRO A 238 5.32 5.76 -23.15
N ILE A 239 5.29 5.62 -21.84
CA ILE A 239 4.28 6.20 -20.95
C ILE A 239 4.92 7.40 -20.26
N ASP A 240 4.25 8.56 -20.25
CA ASP A 240 4.74 9.79 -19.59
C ASP A 240 4.30 9.93 -18.12
N TYR A 241 3.78 8.83 -17.56
CA TYR A 241 3.38 8.65 -16.16
C TYR A 241 3.45 7.15 -15.82
N GLU A 242 3.31 6.80 -14.54
CA GLU A 242 3.24 5.40 -14.15
C GLU A 242 1.84 4.81 -14.35
N LEU A 243 1.73 3.85 -15.29
CA LEU A 243 0.65 2.87 -15.23
C LEU A 243 0.93 1.88 -14.08
N PRO A 244 -0.10 1.50 -13.30
CA PRO A 244 0.06 0.56 -12.21
C PRO A 244 0.31 -0.85 -12.75
N ALA A 245 1.30 -1.51 -12.17
CA ALA A 245 1.50 -2.95 -12.25
C ALA A 245 1.16 -3.57 -10.91
N VAL A 246 0.56 -4.74 -10.91
CA VAL A 246 0.21 -5.48 -9.69
C VAL A 246 1.26 -6.54 -9.41
N PRO A 247 1.67 -6.74 -8.16
CA PRO A 247 1.24 -6.03 -6.94
C PRO A 247 2.26 -4.97 -6.52
N PHE A 248 2.61 -4.02 -7.41
CA PHE A 248 3.61 -2.99 -7.12
C PHE A 248 2.98 -1.71 -6.54
N GLY A 249 3.64 -1.16 -5.52
CA GLY A 249 3.11 -0.05 -4.72
C GLY A 249 1.79 -0.46 -4.04
N ASP A 250 0.82 0.44 -4.03
CA ASP A 250 -0.50 0.22 -3.43
C ASP A 250 -1.46 -0.61 -4.30
N SER A 251 -1.04 -1.04 -5.50
CA SER A 251 -1.91 -1.66 -6.52
C SER A 251 -2.21 -3.13 -6.20
N GLN A 252 -3.48 -3.46 -6.00
CA GLN A 252 -3.96 -4.80 -5.64
C GLN A 252 -4.50 -5.59 -6.84
N SER A 253 -5.21 -4.92 -7.76
CA SER A 253 -5.71 -5.54 -8.99
C SER A 253 -5.71 -4.56 -10.16
N VAL A 254 -5.46 -5.06 -11.37
CA VAL A 254 -5.41 -4.30 -12.64
C VAL A 254 -6.21 -5.09 -13.68
N MET A 255 -7.24 -4.47 -14.23
CA MET A 255 -8.15 -5.10 -15.17
C MET A 255 -8.37 -4.22 -16.40
N LEU A 256 -8.19 -4.81 -17.59
CA LEU A 256 -8.66 -4.23 -18.83
C LEU A 256 -10.19 -4.28 -18.87
N GLN A 257 -10.84 -3.14 -18.57
CA GLN A 257 -12.29 -3.01 -18.74
C GLN A 257 -12.64 -2.95 -20.24
N ARG A 258 -11.95 -2.10 -21.01
CA ARG A 258 -12.33 -1.82 -22.40
C ARG A 258 -11.14 -1.35 -23.24
N ALA A 259 -11.14 -1.71 -24.52
CA ALA A 259 -10.28 -1.11 -25.55
C ALA A 259 -11.16 -0.74 -26.75
N SER A 260 -11.37 0.56 -26.98
CA SER A 260 -12.27 1.09 -28.04
C SER A 260 -12.19 2.62 -28.13
N ASP A 261 -12.64 3.21 -29.22
CA ASP A 261 -12.95 4.64 -29.39
C ASP A 261 -14.03 5.13 -28.41
N VAL A 262 -13.65 5.38 -27.15
CA VAL A 262 -14.56 5.87 -26.10
C VAL A 262 -14.77 7.38 -26.20
N ASN A 263 -13.82 8.11 -26.80
CA ASN A 263 -13.85 9.57 -26.90
C ASN A 263 -14.39 10.12 -28.25
N ARG A 264 -14.56 9.25 -29.25
CA ARG A 264 -15.11 9.52 -30.60
C ARG A 264 -14.23 10.37 -31.51
N ASP A 265 -12.90 10.32 -31.31
CA ASP A 265 -11.92 10.89 -32.25
C ASP A 265 -11.45 9.90 -33.32
N GLY A 266 -11.82 8.62 -33.19
CA GLY A 266 -11.54 7.55 -34.16
C GLY A 266 -10.26 6.75 -33.86
N LEU A 267 -9.59 7.03 -32.74
CA LEU A 267 -8.55 6.19 -32.15
C LEU A 267 -9.17 5.32 -31.05
N ASP A 268 -8.58 4.17 -30.76
CA ASP A 268 -9.00 3.38 -29.60
C ASP A 268 -8.28 3.86 -28.33
N GLU A 269 -9.05 4.08 -27.26
CA GLU A 269 -8.55 4.23 -25.90
C GLU A 269 -8.57 2.90 -25.16
N VAL A 270 -7.72 2.80 -24.14
CA VAL A 270 -7.68 1.69 -23.19
C VAL A 270 -8.21 2.18 -21.85
N VAL A 271 -9.14 1.43 -21.26
CA VAL A 271 -9.75 1.72 -19.97
C VAL A 271 -9.26 0.68 -18.98
N ILE A 272 -8.55 1.15 -17.97
CA ILE A 272 -7.91 0.29 -16.96
C ILE A 272 -8.60 0.57 -15.63
N GLU A 273 -9.17 -0.48 -15.06
CA GLU A 273 -9.73 -0.50 -13.72
C GLU A 273 -8.66 -1.00 -12.75
N VAL A 274 -8.45 -0.25 -11.67
CA VAL A 274 -7.36 -0.49 -10.72
C VAL A 274 -7.90 -0.42 -9.31
N GLU A 275 -7.73 -1.51 -8.57
CA GLU A 275 -7.98 -1.57 -7.14
C GLU A 275 -6.66 -1.26 -6.42
N ASP A 276 -6.67 -0.28 -5.54
CA ASP A 276 -5.51 0.12 -4.73
C ASP A 276 -5.94 0.37 -3.27
N SER A 277 -5.07 0.95 -2.44
CA SER A 277 -5.35 1.29 -1.04
C SER A 277 -6.47 2.33 -0.83
N GLY A 278 -6.89 3.03 -1.89
CA GLY A 278 -7.77 4.18 -1.86
C GLY A 278 -9.29 3.87 -1.90
N PRO A 279 -10.13 4.91 -1.79
CA PRO A 279 -11.58 4.76 -1.79
C PRO A 279 -12.12 4.44 -3.19
N GLY A 280 -12.51 3.18 -3.40
CA GLY A 280 -13.08 2.69 -4.66
C GLY A 280 -12.04 2.49 -5.77
N MET A 281 -12.46 1.82 -6.85
CA MET A 281 -11.61 1.57 -8.01
C MET A 281 -11.17 2.88 -8.68
N ARG A 282 -9.89 2.98 -8.98
CA ARG A 282 -9.34 4.04 -9.83
C ARG A 282 -9.54 3.63 -11.29
N LEU A 283 -10.15 4.51 -12.07
CA LEU A 283 -10.30 4.33 -13.52
C LEU A 283 -9.30 5.24 -14.25
N TYR A 284 -8.43 4.64 -15.04
CA TYR A 284 -7.60 5.35 -16.02
C TYR A 284 -8.26 5.23 -17.40
N ILE A 285 -8.26 6.32 -18.18
CA ILE A 285 -8.76 6.32 -19.55
C ILE A 285 -7.62 6.80 -20.44
N VAL A 286 -6.90 5.87 -21.04
CA VAL A 286 -5.57 6.13 -21.59
C VAL A 286 -5.57 6.02 -23.11
N GLY A 287 -4.87 6.93 -23.77
CA GLY A 287 -4.83 6.99 -25.23
C GLY A 287 -3.42 7.31 -25.73
N VAL A 288 -3.03 6.70 -26.86
CA VAL A 288 -1.76 7.06 -27.51
C VAL A 288 -1.94 8.38 -28.22
N ARG A 289 -1.14 9.39 -27.88
CA ARG A 289 -1.17 10.73 -28.49
C ARG A 289 0.25 11.20 -28.73
N ASN A 290 0.56 11.62 -29.96
CA ASN A 290 1.91 12.01 -30.41
C ASN A 290 3.01 10.94 -30.18
N GLY A 291 2.66 9.66 -30.06
CA GLY A 291 3.60 8.57 -29.84
C GLY A 291 3.95 8.28 -28.37
N VAL A 292 3.21 8.86 -27.42
CA VAL A 292 3.25 8.51 -25.99
C VAL A 292 1.87 8.08 -25.50
N VAL A 293 1.80 7.22 -24.49
CA VAL A 293 0.56 6.92 -23.76
C VAL A 293 0.29 8.07 -22.80
N MET A 294 -0.88 8.69 -22.90
CA MET A 294 -1.33 9.75 -21.99
C MET A 294 -2.60 9.32 -21.24
N ASP A 295 -2.76 9.72 -19.98
CA ASP A 295 -4.06 9.71 -19.32
C ASP A 295 -4.93 10.84 -19.89
N LEU A 296 -6.14 10.48 -20.32
CA LEU A 296 -7.15 11.41 -20.84
C LEU A 296 -8.09 11.91 -19.73
N VAL A 297 -7.90 11.52 -18.47
CA VAL A 297 -8.47 12.24 -17.33
C VAL A 297 -7.80 13.61 -17.20
N ALA A 298 -8.56 14.67 -16.86
CA ALA A 298 -8.01 16.02 -16.78
C ALA A 298 -6.83 16.12 -15.79
N PRO A 299 -5.72 16.81 -16.13
CA PRO A 299 -4.53 16.87 -15.27
C PRO A 299 -4.83 17.33 -13.84
N GLY A 300 -4.29 16.61 -12.86
CA GLY A 300 -4.56 16.84 -11.43
C GLY A 300 -5.94 16.39 -10.97
N GLN A 301 -6.63 15.53 -11.72
CA GLN A 301 -7.87 14.87 -11.33
C GLN A 301 -7.71 13.34 -11.45
N GLN A 302 -8.56 12.60 -10.74
CA GLN A 302 -8.62 11.14 -10.80
C GLN A 302 -10.09 10.70 -10.78
N ILE A 303 -10.42 9.59 -11.46
CA ILE A 303 -11.75 8.98 -11.39
C ILE A 303 -11.70 7.87 -10.34
N ARG A 304 -12.27 8.14 -9.16
CA ARG A 304 -12.40 7.20 -8.03
C ARG A 304 -13.83 6.67 -7.97
N ALA A 305 -14.13 5.60 -8.69
CA ALA A 305 -15.49 5.07 -8.82
C ALA A 305 -15.79 3.99 -7.77
N GLY A 306 -16.93 4.10 -7.10
CA GLY A 306 -17.53 2.95 -6.40
C GLY A 306 -18.29 2.04 -7.36
N GLN A 307 -18.85 2.61 -8.43
CA GLN A 307 -19.46 1.89 -9.55
C GLN A 307 -19.55 2.77 -10.80
N ILE A 308 -19.47 2.16 -11.98
CA ILE A 308 -19.85 2.77 -13.25
C ILE A 308 -21.37 2.66 -13.40
N VAL A 309 -22.05 3.80 -13.58
CA VAL A 309 -23.52 3.89 -13.65
C VAL A 309 -24.01 3.78 -15.09
N ASP A 310 -23.40 4.54 -15.99
CA ASP A 310 -23.69 4.51 -17.43
C ASP A 310 -22.47 4.98 -18.22
N TRP A 311 -22.25 4.40 -19.40
CA TRP A 311 -21.21 4.81 -20.33
C TRP A 311 -21.56 4.43 -21.76
N PRO A 312 -22.40 5.22 -22.44
CA PRO A 312 -23.03 4.86 -23.71
C PRO A 312 -22.11 5.04 -24.93
N VAL A 313 -20.89 4.49 -24.89
CA VAL A 313 -19.90 4.54 -26.00
C VAL A 313 -20.45 3.95 -27.29
N ASP A 314 -21.31 2.93 -27.21
CA ASP A 314 -21.89 2.27 -28.38
C ASP A 314 -23.07 3.03 -29.01
N ASN A 315 -23.55 4.14 -28.41
CA ASN A 315 -24.73 4.85 -28.90
C ASN A 315 -24.36 5.94 -29.93
N PRO A 316 -24.56 5.74 -31.26
CA PRO A 316 -24.10 6.69 -32.28
C PRO A 316 -24.80 8.06 -32.25
N GLU A 317 -25.88 8.23 -31.48
CA GLU A 317 -26.57 9.51 -31.36
C GLU A 317 -25.85 10.51 -30.43
N ILE A 318 -25.00 10.02 -29.52
CA ILE A 318 -24.28 10.83 -28.52
C ILE A 318 -23.01 11.41 -29.14
N ARG A 319 -22.92 12.74 -29.20
CA ARG A 319 -21.78 13.42 -29.84
C ARG A 319 -20.62 13.74 -28.90
N GLU A 320 -20.93 13.92 -27.63
CA GLU A 320 -19.98 14.23 -26.57
C GLU A 320 -20.01 13.03 -25.62
N PRO A 321 -18.95 12.21 -25.53
CA PRO A 321 -18.95 11.05 -24.66
C PRO A 321 -19.01 11.43 -23.19
N GLU A 322 -19.89 10.73 -22.49
CA GLU A 322 -20.18 10.91 -21.07
C GLU A 322 -19.95 9.57 -20.35
N LEU A 323 -19.14 9.59 -19.28
CA LEU A 323 -18.98 8.48 -18.34
C LEU A 323 -19.62 8.88 -17.02
N SER A 324 -20.73 8.26 -16.64
CA SER A 324 -21.38 8.50 -15.35
C SER A 324 -20.94 7.46 -14.33
N VAL A 325 -20.40 7.91 -13.21
CA VAL A 325 -19.95 7.08 -12.08
C VAL A 325 -20.60 7.55 -10.78
N ILE A 326 -20.68 6.65 -9.80
CA ILE A 326 -20.74 7.08 -8.40
C ILE A 326 -19.29 7.24 -7.96
N GLN A 327 -18.84 8.48 -7.80
CA GLN A 327 -17.52 8.77 -7.26
C GLN A 327 -17.55 8.60 -5.74
N VAL A 328 -16.50 7.99 -5.19
CA VAL A 328 -16.33 7.75 -3.75
C VAL A 328 -15.11 8.52 -3.25
N ASP A 329 -15.20 9.06 -2.04
CA ASP A 329 -14.15 9.84 -1.38
C ASP A 329 -14.21 9.67 0.14
N THR A 330 -13.12 9.94 0.86
CA THR A 330 -13.10 9.89 2.33
C THR A 330 -13.73 11.15 2.93
N VAL A 331 -14.67 10.97 3.86
CA VAL A 331 -15.41 12.07 4.54
C VAL A 331 -14.53 12.90 5.47
N SER A 332 -13.47 12.26 5.99
CA SER A 332 -12.64 12.79 7.06
C SER A 332 -11.17 12.57 6.72
N GLU A 333 -10.36 13.59 7.01
CA GLU A 333 -8.90 13.45 7.11
C GLU A 333 -8.48 12.68 8.37
N SER A 334 -9.41 12.37 9.29
CA SER A 334 -9.13 11.43 10.39
C SER A 334 -8.68 10.11 9.78
N PRO A 335 -7.42 9.68 10.06
CA PRO A 335 -6.93 8.38 9.60
C PRO A 335 -7.58 7.23 10.39
N ASP A 336 -8.50 7.54 11.32
CA ASP A 336 -8.98 6.63 12.35
C ASP A 336 -10.12 5.74 11.89
N TRP A 337 -11.00 6.28 11.04
CA TRP A 337 -12.10 5.52 10.45
C TRP A 337 -12.27 5.86 8.97
N PRO A 338 -12.17 4.88 8.05
CA PRO A 338 -12.42 5.09 6.63
C PRO A 338 -13.92 5.26 6.37
N CYS A 339 -14.47 6.40 6.79
CA CYS A 339 -15.83 6.80 6.46
C CYS A 339 -15.85 7.29 5.02
N LEU A 340 -16.49 6.51 4.15
CA LEU A 340 -16.65 6.84 2.74
C LEU A 340 -17.90 7.69 2.52
N SER A 341 -17.81 8.61 1.58
CA SER A 341 -18.97 9.31 1.00
C SER A 341 -19.00 9.13 -0.50
N GLU A 342 -20.19 9.28 -1.04
CA GLU A 342 -20.42 9.12 -2.47
C GLU A 342 -21.14 10.32 -3.07
N ILE A 343 -20.87 10.56 -4.35
CA ILE A 343 -21.50 11.60 -5.16
C ILE A 343 -21.61 11.11 -6.62
N PRO A 344 -22.78 11.25 -7.28
CA PRO A 344 -22.88 10.97 -8.71
C PRO A 344 -22.12 12.04 -9.51
N VAL A 345 -21.22 11.60 -10.40
CA VAL A 345 -20.39 12.47 -11.24
C VAL A 345 -20.46 12.00 -12.68
N THR A 346 -20.73 12.92 -13.61
CA THR A 346 -20.63 12.64 -15.06
C THR A 346 -19.36 13.26 -15.60
N TRP A 347 -18.46 12.44 -16.12
CA TRP A 347 -17.22 12.86 -16.76
C TRP A 347 -17.47 13.06 -18.26
N MET A 348 -17.34 14.31 -18.71
CA MET A 348 -17.55 14.70 -20.11
C MET A 348 -16.22 14.86 -20.84
N TYR A 349 -16.04 14.23 -22.00
CA TYR A 349 -14.85 14.44 -22.82
C TYR A 349 -14.90 15.81 -23.52
N SER A 350 -13.98 16.71 -23.14
CA SER A 350 -13.88 18.05 -23.74
C SER A 350 -12.48 18.65 -23.63
N ASN A 351 -12.04 19.32 -24.71
CA ASN A 351 -10.67 19.85 -24.85
C ASN A 351 -9.61 18.76 -24.61
N ASN A 352 -9.80 17.60 -25.25
CA ASN A 352 -8.95 16.39 -25.20
C ASN A 352 -8.87 15.68 -23.83
N PHE A 353 -9.73 16.01 -22.86
CA PHE A 353 -9.75 15.35 -21.56
C PHE A 353 -11.18 15.10 -21.04
N TYR A 354 -11.38 13.99 -20.34
CA TYR A 354 -12.52 13.76 -19.46
C TYR A 354 -12.46 14.72 -18.26
N ARG A 355 -13.53 15.48 -18.06
CA ARG A 355 -13.66 16.50 -17.01
C ARG A 355 -14.91 16.24 -16.18
N PRO A 356 -14.85 16.38 -14.84
CA PRO A 356 -16.01 16.14 -14.00
C PRO A 356 -17.05 17.25 -14.22
N SER A 357 -18.29 16.84 -14.43
CA SER A 357 -19.48 17.68 -14.47
C SER A 357 -20.41 17.19 -13.37
N THR A 358 -20.56 18.00 -12.32
CA THR A 358 -21.46 17.74 -11.20
C THR A 358 -22.65 18.71 -11.26
N GLU A 359 -23.82 18.28 -10.79
CA GLU A 359 -24.94 19.21 -10.65
C GLU A 359 -24.59 20.31 -9.65
N MET A 360 -25.06 21.54 -9.91
CA MET A 360 -24.71 22.74 -9.12
C MET A 360 -25.14 22.70 -7.63
N ASN A 361 -25.84 21.64 -7.20
CA ASN A 361 -26.21 21.37 -5.80
C ASN A 361 -25.88 19.93 -5.37
N ALA A 362 -25.07 19.19 -6.14
CA ALA A 362 -24.61 17.87 -5.74
C ALA A 362 -23.66 18.01 -4.54
N SER A 363 -23.93 17.24 -3.49
CA SER A 363 -23.12 17.17 -2.28
C SER A 363 -22.80 15.71 -2.01
N MET A 364 -21.59 15.44 -1.54
CA MET A 364 -21.24 14.12 -1.02
C MET A 364 -22.21 13.70 0.08
N THR A 365 -22.64 12.45 0.03
CA THR A 365 -23.46 11.79 1.06
C THR A 365 -22.67 10.64 1.65
N ASN A 366 -22.48 10.64 2.97
CA ASN A 366 -21.83 9.54 3.69
C ASN A 366 -22.53 8.21 3.37
N GLN A 367 -21.74 7.19 3.05
CA GLN A 367 -22.23 5.84 2.86
C GLN A 367 -22.63 5.22 4.20
N ASP A 368 -23.60 4.30 4.17
CA ASP A 368 -23.97 3.45 5.31
C ASP A 368 -22.89 2.38 5.49
N SER A 369 -21.80 2.73 6.18
CA SER A 369 -20.58 1.92 6.30
C SER A 369 -20.07 1.87 7.74
N LEU A 370 -19.25 0.84 8.04
CA LEU A 370 -18.60 0.66 9.35
C LEU A 370 -17.81 1.91 9.78
N GLY A 371 -16.97 2.43 8.88
CA GLY A 371 -16.18 3.64 9.15
C GLY A 371 -17.04 4.85 9.49
N CYS A 372 -18.15 5.08 8.76
CA CYS A 372 -19.04 6.20 9.06
C CYS A 372 -19.85 6.03 10.35
N ALA A 373 -20.24 4.80 10.69
CA ALA A 373 -20.92 4.51 11.94
C ALA A 373 -20.01 4.72 13.16
N LEU A 374 -18.74 4.35 13.06
CA LEU A 374 -17.76 4.50 14.12
C LEU A 374 -17.24 5.95 14.25
N LEU A 375 -16.98 6.64 13.14
CA LEU A 375 -16.67 8.07 13.13
C LEU A 375 -17.78 8.90 13.81
N ALA A 376 -19.04 8.56 13.58
CA ALA A 376 -20.18 9.22 14.23
C ALA A 376 -20.32 8.91 15.74
N ALA A 377 -19.56 7.94 16.25
CA ALA A 377 -19.56 7.50 17.65
C ALA A 377 -18.34 7.99 18.45
N GLU A 378 -17.42 8.75 17.83
CA GLU A 378 -16.19 9.19 18.48
C GLU A 378 -16.40 10.28 19.56
N PRO A 379 -15.54 10.33 20.59
CA PRO A 379 -14.46 9.38 20.88
C PRO A 379 -14.96 8.10 21.56
N ILE A 380 -14.71 6.93 20.94
CA ILE A 380 -15.31 5.65 21.37
C ILE A 380 -14.79 5.23 22.76
N LEU A 381 -13.48 5.28 22.99
CA LEU A 381 -12.83 4.82 24.23
C LEU A 381 -13.02 5.76 25.44
N ALA A 382 -13.63 6.94 25.24
CA ALA A 382 -14.00 7.83 26.34
C ALA A 382 -15.30 7.41 27.06
N ASN A 383 -16.07 6.48 26.45
CA ASN A 383 -17.27 5.91 27.03
C ASN A 383 -16.94 4.88 28.12
N GLU A 384 -17.95 4.42 28.86
CA GLU A 384 -17.78 3.25 29.73
C GLU A 384 -17.37 2.02 28.90
N PRO A 385 -16.39 1.19 29.34
CA PRO A 385 -15.84 0.12 28.50
C PRO A 385 -16.88 -0.86 27.97
N VAL A 386 -17.91 -1.17 28.77
CA VAL A 386 -19.04 -2.02 28.35
C VAL A 386 -19.86 -1.38 27.22
N ASP A 387 -20.05 -0.07 27.24
CA ASP A 387 -20.79 0.64 26.19
C ASP A 387 -19.97 0.74 24.89
N ALA A 388 -18.65 0.96 25.00
CA ALA A 388 -17.73 0.90 23.86
C ALA A 388 -17.68 -0.51 23.24
N ILE A 389 -17.59 -1.57 24.05
CA ILE A 389 -17.65 -2.98 23.63
C ILE A 389 -18.98 -3.27 22.90
N ASN A 390 -20.11 -2.82 23.46
CA ASN A 390 -21.42 -3.03 22.84
C ASN A 390 -21.55 -2.31 21.50
N LEU A 391 -21.05 -1.08 21.40
CA LEU A 391 -21.08 -0.27 20.18
C LEU A 391 -20.26 -0.90 19.06
N LEU A 392 -19.02 -1.29 19.36
CA LEU A 392 -18.11 -1.91 18.39
C LEU A 392 -18.62 -3.28 17.93
N ASN A 393 -19.12 -4.12 18.84
CA ASN A 393 -19.74 -5.40 18.48
C ASN A 393 -20.99 -5.22 17.60
N ALA A 394 -21.88 -4.28 17.93
CA ALA A 394 -23.08 -4.02 17.13
C ALA A 394 -22.73 -3.51 15.71
N ALA A 395 -21.71 -2.66 15.59
CA ALA A 395 -21.24 -2.18 14.29
C ALA A 395 -20.59 -3.32 13.46
N LEU A 396 -19.73 -4.14 14.07
CA LEU A 396 -19.12 -5.31 13.41
C LEU A 396 -20.14 -6.39 13.04
N GLU A 397 -21.22 -6.57 13.82
CA GLU A 397 -22.34 -7.46 13.48
C GLU A 397 -23.17 -6.90 12.31
N GLN A 398 -23.38 -5.58 12.26
CA GLN A 398 -24.16 -4.93 11.20
C GLN A 398 -23.44 -4.93 9.84
N TYR A 399 -22.17 -4.54 9.81
CA TYR A 399 -21.41 -4.34 8.55
C TYR A 399 -20.49 -5.50 8.19
N GLY A 400 -20.16 -6.38 9.16
CA GLY A 400 -19.26 -7.51 8.98
C GLY A 400 -17.80 -7.21 9.32
N VAL A 401 -16.97 -8.26 9.31
CA VAL A 401 -15.53 -8.21 9.65
C VAL A 401 -14.59 -8.14 8.44
N ASN A 402 -15.12 -8.26 7.22
CA ASN A 402 -14.36 -8.25 5.96
C ASN A 402 -14.58 -6.94 5.18
N VAL A 403 -14.73 -5.82 5.88
CA VAL A 403 -15.00 -4.49 5.28
C VAL A 403 -13.93 -3.49 5.69
N PRO A 404 -13.71 -2.40 4.93
CA PRO A 404 -12.77 -1.34 5.29
C PRO A 404 -13.00 -0.84 6.73
N GLY A 405 -11.91 -0.74 7.50
CA GLY A 405 -11.92 -0.35 8.91
C GLY A 405 -12.21 -1.47 9.91
N ALA A 406 -12.58 -2.69 9.48
CA ALA A 406 -12.92 -3.78 10.40
C ALA A 406 -11.75 -4.21 11.31
N ASN A 407 -10.54 -4.34 10.77
CA ASN A 407 -9.35 -4.66 11.58
C ASN A 407 -9.06 -3.58 12.64
N ARG A 408 -9.33 -2.30 12.34
CA ARG A 408 -9.21 -1.21 13.31
C ARG A 408 -10.29 -1.27 14.37
N ALA A 409 -11.54 -1.51 13.98
CA ALA A 409 -12.64 -1.72 14.92
C ALA A 409 -12.38 -2.90 15.87
N LEU A 410 -11.76 -3.98 15.37
CA LEU A 410 -11.33 -5.12 16.18
C LEU A 410 -10.20 -4.75 17.15
N MET A 411 -9.17 -4.00 16.74
CA MET A 411 -8.13 -3.53 17.67
C MET A 411 -8.66 -2.53 18.71
N THR A 412 -9.54 -1.61 18.32
CA THR A 412 -10.23 -0.71 19.27
C THR A 412 -11.13 -1.51 20.22
N LEU A 413 -11.73 -2.61 19.77
CA LEU A 413 -12.49 -3.53 20.62
C LEU A 413 -11.60 -4.31 21.59
N ALA A 414 -10.42 -4.78 21.16
CA ALA A 414 -9.42 -5.37 22.05
C ALA A 414 -8.96 -4.36 23.12
N MET A 415 -8.81 -3.09 22.76
CA MET A 415 -8.51 -2.02 23.71
C MET A 415 -9.69 -1.76 24.68
N ALA A 416 -10.93 -1.77 24.21
CA ALA A 416 -12.11 -1.65 25.05
C ALA A 416 -12.25 -2.83 26.04
N TYR A 417 -11.95 -4.06 25.63
CA TYR A 417 -11.84 -5.21 26.52
C TYR A 417 -10.71 -5.05 27.54
N THR A 418 -9.57 -4.49 27.13
CA THR A 418 -8.43 -4.17 28.03
C THR A 418 -8.83 -3.17 29.11
N LEU A 419 -9.55 -2.09 28.75
CA LEU A 419 -10.12 -1.13 29.70
C LEU A 419 -11.15 -1.76 30.64
N ASN A 420 -11.87 -2.78 30.18
CA ASN A 420 -12.83 -3.55 31.01
C ASN A 420 -12.16 -4.64 31.88
N GLY A 421 -10.83 -4.83 31.78
CA GLY A 421 -10.08 -5.87 32.49
C GLY A 421 -10.23 -7.28 31.91
N GLN A 422 -10.75 -7.41 30.68
CA GLN A 422 -10.97 -8.66 29.95
C GLN A 422 -9.79 -8.95 29.01
N LEU A 423 -8.64 -9.29 29.61
CA LEU A 423 -7.38 -9.46 28.87
C LEU A 423 -7.37 -10.69 27.95
N ASP A 424 -8.03 -11.79 28.34
CA ASP A 424 -8.10 -13.00 27.52
C ASP A 424 -8.85 -12.75 26.21
N GLU A 425 -9.95 -11.98 26.26
CA GLU A 425 -10.71 -11.54 25.09
C GLU A 425 -9.91 -10.56 24.21
N ALA A 426 -9.18 -9.62 24.81
CA ALA A 426 -8.30 -8.69 24.09
C ALA A 426 -7.19 -9.43 23.33
N ILE A 427 -6.51 -10.39 23.98
CA ILE A 427 -5.50 -11.26 23.35
C ILE A 427 -6.10 -12.04 22.18
N SER A 428 -7.28 -12.64 22.38
CA SER A 428 -7.93 -13.45 21.34
C SER A 428 -8.31 -12.64 20.10
N ILE A 429 -8.63 -11.35 20.25
CA ILE A 429 -8.96 -10.48 19.12
C ILE A 429 -7.68 -10.03 18.41
N ALA A 430 -6.65 -9.59 19.14
CA ALA A 430 -5.36 -9.20 18.55
C ALA A 430 -4.75 -10.35 17.72
N GLN A 431 -4.78 -11.58 18.24
CA GLN A 431 -4.35 -12.79 17.51
C GLN A 431 -5.22 -13.12 16.29
N SER A 432 -6.46 -12.64 16.22
CA SER A 432 -7.35 -12.87 15.07
C SER A 432 -7.14 -11.89 13.91
N VAL A 433 -6.49 -10.75 14.18
CA VAL A 433 -6.16 -9.71 13.19
C VAL A 433 -4.67 -9.64 12.87
N GLU A 434 -3.83 -10.45 13.53
CA GLU A 434 -2.42 -10.62 13.17
C GLU A 434 -2.34 -11.34 11.80
N PRO A 435 -1.91 -10.67 10.72
CA PRO A 435 -1.97 -11.25 9.38
C PRO A 435 -0.88 -12.31 9.20
N ILE A 436 -1.26 -13.46 8.64
CA ILE A 436 -0.36 -14.60 8.45
C ILE A 436 0.57 -14.30 7.25
N GLY A 437 1.74 -13.73 7.53
CA GLY A 437 2.79 -13.49 6.54
C GLY A 437 3.06 -12.03 6.18
N GLU A 438 2.31 -11.07 6.74
CA GLU A 438 2.49 -9.62 6.49
C GLU A 438 3.00 -8.90 7.76
N THR A 439 4.24 -9.20 8.15
CA THR A 439 4.81 -8.75 9.43
C THR A 439 5.06 -7.24 9.53
N GLY A 440 5.16 -6.53 8.41
CA GLY A 440 5.33 -5.07 8.32
C GLY A 440 4.03 -4.25 8.28
N SER A 441 2.85 -4.85 8.26
CA SER A 441 1.59 -4.11 8.25
C SER A 441 1.36 -3.32 9.55
N TRP A 442 0.63 -2.19 9.48
CA TRP A 442 0.32 -1.39 10.68
C TRP A 442 -0.47 -2.22 11.72
N ILE A 443 -1.33 -3.12 11.23
CA ILE A 443 -2.14 -4.01 12.06
C ILE A 443 -1.29 -5.08 12.75
N ALA A 444 -0.28 -5.65 12.09
CA ALA A 444 0.69 -6.55 12.71
C ALA A 444 1.47 -5.83 13.82
N ARG A 445 1.97 -4.61 13.56
CA ARG A 445 2.68 -3.81 14.56
C ARG A 445 1.82 -3.52 15.80
N GLN A 446 0.58 -3.07 15.61
CA GLN A 446 -0.32 -2.77 16.74
C GLN A 446 -0.80 -4.02 17.48
N SER A 447 -1.12 -5.11 16.78
CA SER A 447 -1.47 -6.39 17.41
C SER A 447 -0.33 -6.90 18.28
N ARG A 448 0.89 -6.89 17.75
CA ARG A 448 2.09 -7.30 18.49
C ARG A 448 2.38 -6.38 19.68
N ALA A 449 2.29 -5.06 19.50
CA ALA A 449 2.47 -4.10 20.59
C ALA A 449 1.46 -4.34 21.73
N LEU A 450 0.19 -4.64 21.40
CA LEU A 450 -0.82 -5.02 22.38
C LEU A 450 -0.43 -6.29 23.14
N LEU A 451 -0.05 -7.35 22.41
CA LEU A 451 0.31 -8.64 23.01
C LEU A 451 1.56 -8.55 23.90
N ASP A 452 2.61 -7.88 23.43
CA ASP A 452 3.85 -7.66 24.19
C ASP A 452 3.60 -6.76 25.42
N ALA A 453 2.72 -5.75 25.33
CA ALA A 453 2.34 -4.89 26.45
C ALA A 453 1.47 -5.61 27.50
N ILE A 454 0.51 -6.46 27.09
CA ILE A 454 -0.30 -7.28 28.02
C ILE A 454 0.57 -8.34 28.73
N ALA A 455 1.62 -8.85 28.07
CA ALA A 455 2.54 -9.81 28.67
C ALA A 455 3.34 -9.26 29.86
N VAL A 456 3.34 -7.94 30.09
CA VAL A 456 3.99 -7.27 31.23
C VAL A 456 2.95 -6.98 32.33
N PRO A 457 2.91 -7.75 33.45
CA PRO A 457 1.80 -7.67 34.42
C PRO A 457 1.71 -6.38 35.24
N SER A 458 2.68 -5.47 35.09
CA SER A 458 2.66 -4.13 35.70
C SER A 458 1.99 -3.07 34.83
N ASN A 459 1.77 -3.35 33.54
CA ASN A 459 1.19 -2.39 32.62
C ASN A 459 -0.31 -2.21 32.90
N THR A 460 -0.74 -0.96 32.95
CA THR A 460 -2.14 -0.55 32.98
C THR A 460 -2.70 -0.48 31.56
N ALA A 461 -4.02 -0.29 31.43
CA ALA A 461 -4.64 -0.08 30.13
C ALA A 461 -4.12 1.20 29.42
N LEU A 462 -3.63 2.19 30.17
CA LEU A 462 -3.02 3.39 29.58
C LEU A 462 -1.62 3.10 29.04
N ASP A 463 -0.79 2.33 29.75
CA ASP A 463 0.54 1.89 29.27
C ASP A 463 0.41 1.00 28.02
N ILE A 464 -0.64 0.17 27.95
CA ILE A 464 -0.96 -0.63 26.76
C ILE A 464 -1.40 0.28 25.60
N CYS A 465 -2.26 1.26 25.85
CA CYS A 465 -2.68 2.24 24.83
C CYS A 465 -1.49 3.01 24.26
N GLU A 466 -0.57 3.49 25.11
CA GLU A 466 0.65 4.17 24.70
C GLU A 466 1.53 3.28 23.80
N ALA A 467 1.65 1.98 24.10
CA ALA A 467 2.38 1.05 23.25
C ALA A 467 1.79 0.92 21.84
N LEU A 468 0.46 1.05 21.67
CA LEU A 468 -0.18 1.09 20.35
C LEU A 468 0.11 2.40 19.61
N VAL A 469 0.13 3.54 20.31
CA VAL A 469 0.52 4.85 19.76
C VAL A 469 1.95 4.83 19.25
N VAL A 470 2.90 4.29 20.03
CA VAL A 470 4.31 4.18 19.63
C VAL A 470 4.51 3.24 18.43
N ALA A 471 3.63 2.26 18.22
CA ALA A 471 3.74 1.28 17.14
C ALA A 471 3.24 1.76 15.76
N SER A 472 2.50 2.87 15.69
CA SER A 472 1.79 3.27 14.48
C SER A 472 1.31 4.73 14.53
N GLU A 473 1.53 5.46 13.43
CA GLU A 473 1.08 6.87 13.26
C GLU A 473 -0.44 7.05 13.32
N ALA A 474 -1.20 5.99 13.05
CA ALA A 474 -2.66 5.96 13.12
C ALA A 474 -3.13 4.85 14.11
N PRO A 475 -3.02 5.08 15.43
CA PRO A 475 -3.20 4.05 16.44
C PRO A 475 -4.67 3.71 16.71
N ALA A 476 -5.00 2.42 16.83
CA ALA A 476 -6.35 1.97 17.21
C ALA A 476 -6.73 2.30 18.67
N CYS A 477 -5.82 2.92 19.43
CA CYS A 477 -6.09 3.56 20.71
C CYS A 477 -5.77 5.06 20.66
N ASP A 478 -6.73 5.86 21.10
CA ASP A 478 -6.57 7.29 21.38
C ASP A 478 -6.27 7.46 22.88
N THR A 479 -5.07 7.93 23.23
CA THR A 479 -4.66 8.14 24.62
C THR A 479 -5.43 9.27 25.30
N ASP A 480 -5.89 10.28 24.57
CA ASP A 480 -6.75 11.34 25.10
C ASP A 480 -8.17 10.83 25.36
N ALA A 481 -8.74 9.97 24.51
CA ALA A 481 -10.01 9.29 24.81
C ALA A 481 -9.91 8.40 26.05
N VAL A 482 -8.82 7.64 26.20
CA VAL A 482 -8.58 6.84 27.41
C VAL A 482 -8.43 7.75 28.64
N LEU A 483 -7.66 8.83 28.57
CA LEU A 483 -7.53 9.81 29.65
C LEU A 483 -8.88 10.44 30.02
N ALA A 484 -9.72 10.77 29.04
CA ALA A 484 -11.08 11.27 29.26
C ALA A 484 -11.89 10.30 30.14
N PHE A 485 -11.88 9.00 29.79
CA PHE A 485 -12.52 7.97 30.60
C PHE A 485 -11.90 7.88 32.01
N TYR A 486 -10.57 7.83 32.12
CA TYR A 486 -9.87 7.77 33.42
C TYR A 486 -10.24 8.95 34.34
N PHE A 487 -10.36 10.18 33.81
CA PHE A 487 -10.77 11.35 34.59
C PHE A 487 -12.25 11.32 35.03
N THR A 488 -13.10 10.47 34.45
CA THR A 488 -14.44 10.20 35.04
C THR A 488 -14.37 9.32 36.30
N ARG A 489 -13.29 8.53 36.45
CA ARG A 489 -13.12 7.55 37.53
C ARG A 489 -12.17 8.03 38.64
N VAL A 490 -11.19 8.89 38.33
CA VAL A 490 -10.26 9.47 39.30
C VAL A 490 -10.82 10.75 39.92
N ASN A 491 -11.00 10.76 41.24
CA ASN A 491 -11.47 11.95 41.97
C ASN A 491 -10.31 12.87 42.37
N LEU A 492 -9.96 13.82 41.50
CA LEU A 492 -8.92 14.83 41.75
C LEU A 492 -9.50 15.97 42.61
N THR A 493 -8.97 16.16 43.82
CA THR A 493 -9.48 17.15 44.79
C THR A 493 -8.74 18.48 44.72
N THR A 494 -9.42 19.58 44.99
CA THR A 494 -8.80 20.92 45.10
C THR A 494 -8.15 21.17 46.48
N GLN A 495 -8.06 20.16 47.35
CA GLN A 495 -7.46 20.27 48.69
C GLN A 495 -5.99 19.88 48.71
N GLU A 496 -5.54 19.11 47.71
CA GLU A 496 -4.18 18.65 47.52
C GLU A 496 -3.58 19.24 46.24
N ASP A 497 -2.25 19.15 46.09
CA ASP A 497 -1.59 19.58 44.86
C ASP A 497 -2.00 18.69 43.68
N LEU A 498 -2.38 19.31 42.55
CA LEU A 498 -2.89 18.57 41.39
C LEU A 498 -1.81 17.72 40.74
N THR A 499 -0.60 18.26 40.57
CA THR A 499 0.53 17.53 40.00
C THR A 499 0.93 16.34 40.88
N ALA A 500 0.91 16.50 42.21
CA ALA A 500 1.13 15.39 43.14
C ALA A 500 0.05 14.30 43.04
N GLN A 501 -1.23 14.68 42.91
CA GLN A 501 -2.34 13.73 42.72
C GLN A 501 -2.24 12.97 41.40
N LEU A 502 -1.92 13.64 40.29
CA LEU A 502 -1.73 13.02 38.97
C LEU A 502 -0.57 12.01 38.99
N ASN A 503 0.60 12.42 39.51
CA ASN A 503 1.74 11.49 39.66
C ASN A 503 1.42 10.30 40.59
N ALA A 504 0.57 10.48 41.60
CA ALA A 504 0.16 9.41 42.51
C ALA A 504 -0.79 8.38 41.89
N VAL A 505 -1.43 8.69 40.75
CA VAL A 505 -2.23 7.76 39.94
C VAL A 505 -1.52 7.32 38.65
N SER A 506 -0.18 7.39 38.64
CA SER A 506 0.67 7.05 37.48
C SER A 506 0.41 7.89 36.23
N LEU A 507 -0.01 9.15 36.38
CA LEU A 507 -0.06 10.13 35.29
C LEU A 507 1.12 11.11 35.44
N PRO A 508 2.31 10.77 34.90
CA PRO A 508 3.50 11.61 35.02
C PRO A 508 3.31 12.94 34.30
N VAL A 509 3.58 14.04 34.99
CA VAL A 509 3.44 15.40 34.44
C VAL A 509 4.80 15.91 33.97
N VAL A 510 4.92 16.25 32.68
CA VAL A 510 6.08 16.95 32.11
C VAL A 510 6.03 18.42 32.52
N GLU A 511 4.89 19.06 32.27
CA GLU A 511 4.71 20.49 32.44
C GLU A 511 3.30 20.84 32.93
N ALA A 512 3.20 21.91 33.72
CA ALA A 512 1.95 22.42 34.26
C ALA A 512 1.95 23.95 34.29
N VAL A 513 1.09 24.58 33.48
CA VAL A 513 1.01 26.02 33.25
C VAL A 513 -0.32 26.58 33.76
N PRO A 514 -0.33 27.59 34.65
CA PRO A 514 -1.57 28.24 35.07
C PRO A 514 -2.09 29.17 33.96
N VAL A 515 -3.29 28.89 33.45
CA VAL A 515 -3.93 29.65 32.37
C VAL A 515 -5.17 30.38 32.89
N ALA A 516 -5.30 31.66 32.54
CA ALA A 516 -6.42 32.52 32.87
C ALA A 516 -6.95 33.19 31.59
N GLU A 517 -8.17 32.81 31.19
CA GLU A 517 -8.81 33.26 29.95
C GLU A 517 -10.11 33.99 30.24
N LEU A 518 -10.40 35.02 29.45
CA LEU A 518 -11.61 35.82 29.63
C LEU A 518 -12.86 35.00 29.26
N GLY A 519 -13.66 34.66 30.26
CA GLY A 519 -14.91 33.91 30.10
C GLY A 519 -14.81 32.41 30.43
N ARG A 520 -13.63 31.90 30.79
CA ARG A 520 -13.44 30.54 31.35
C ARG A 520 -12.96 30.61 32.80
N PRO A 521 -13.12 29.54 33.61
CA PRO A 521 -12.43 29.42 34.89
C PRO A 521 -10.90 29.46 34.70
N ASN A 522 -10.19 29.96 35.71
CA ASN A 522 -8.73 29.76 35.79
C ASN A 522 -8.46 28.27 35.96
N ARG A 523 -7.52 27.73 35.19
CA ARG A 523 -7.22 26.28 35.15
C ARG A 523 -5.72 26.04 35.11
N LEU A 524 -5.28 24.87 35.59
CA LEU A 524 -3.92 24.39 35.35
C LEU A 524 -3.95 23.57 34.07
N VAL A 525 -3.15 23.94 33.09
CA VAL A 525 -3.02 23.23 31.81
C VAL A 525 -1.76 22.36 31.88
N VAL A 526 -1.91 21.07 31.64
CA VAL A 526 -0.93 20.03 31.96
C VAL A 526 -0.58 19.25 30.69
N GLN A 527 0.70 18.95 30.51
CA GLN A 527 1.20 17.98 29.53
C GLN A 527 1.68 16.73 30.26
N PHE A 528 1.26 15.55 29.81
CA PHE A 528 1.67 14.27 30.36
C PHE A 528 2.94 13.74 29.69
N ALA A 529 3.70 12.91 30.40
CA ALA A 529 4.84 12.18 29.84
C ALA A 529 4.35 10.84 29.26
N ILE A 530 3.40 10.93 28.32
CA ILE A 530 2.70 9.82 27.68
C ILE A 530 2.56 10.15 26.20
N GLU A 531 3.03 9.28 25.32
CA GLU A 531 3.00 9.52 23.88
C GLU A 531 1.57 9.69 23.33
N GLY A 532 1.44 10.54 22.31
CA GLY A 532 0.17 10.90 21.67
C GLY A 532 -0.78 11.79 22.50
N THR A 533 -0.46 12.15 23.75
CA THR A 533 -1.38 12.96 24.57
C THR A 533 -1.36 14.45 24.26
N SER A 534 -2.54 15.06 24.19
CA SER A 534 -2.70 16.52 24.09
C SER A 534 -2.50 17.22 25.44
N TRP A 535 -2.67 18.54 25.45
CA TRP A 535 -2.72 19.32 26.69
C TRP A 535 -4.09 19.21 27.38
N TRP A 536 -4.06 19.04 28.70
CA TRP A 536 -5.25 18.85 29.54
C TRP A 536 -5.44 19.99 30.54
N GLY A 537 -6.60 20.65 30.48
CA GLY A 537 -6.99 21.74 31.37
C GLY A 537 -7.79 21.25 32.58
N PHE A 538 -7.30 21.54 33.78
CA PHE A 538 -7.95 21.19 35.05
C PHE A 538 -8.54 22.43 35.72
N SER A 539 -9.84 22.60 35.59
CA SER A 539 -10.62 23.70 36.17
C SER A 539 -11.17 23.30 37.56
N PRO A 540 -10.95 24.07 38.64
CA PRO A 540 -11.50 23.74 39.96
C PRO A 540 -13.01 24.05 40.03
N ASP A 541 -13.86 23.06 40.32
CA ASP A 541 -15.26 23.28 40.67
C ASP A 541 -15.40 23.53 42.18
N ALA A 542 -15.73 24.77 42.53
CA ALA A 542 -15.95 25.22 43.90
C ALA A 542 -17.15 24.53 44.61
N ARG A 543 -18.03 23.82 43.90
CA ARG A 543 -19.18 23.12 44.47
C ARG A 543 -18.83 21.70 44.91
N SER A 544 -18.14 20.94 44.07
CA SER A 544 -17.67 19.58 44.37
C SER A 544 -16.38 19.57 45.20
N GLN A 545 -15.58 20.64 45.14
CA GLN A 545 -14.18 20.70 45.60
C GLN A 545 -13.26 19.74 44.82
N THR A 546 -13.61 19.48 43.55
CA THR A 546 -12.84 18.63 42.64
C THR A 546 -12.36 19.44 41.44
N TYR A 547 -11.38 18.91 40.70
CA TYR A 547 -11.07 19.40 39.37
C TYR A 547 -12.02 18.77 38.34
N SER A 548 -12.35 19.54 37.31
CA SER A 548 -12.92 19.07 36.04
C SER A 548 -11.83 19.12 34.99
N ALA A 549 -11.57 18.00 34.34
CA ALA A 549 -10.65 17.90 33.22
C ALA A 549 -11.37 18.29 31.91
N GLU A 550 -10.67 18.98 31.00
CA GLU A 550 -11.06 19.21 29.61
C GLU A 550 -9.83 19.17 28.70
N LEU A 551 -9.97 18.68 27.47
CA LEU A 551 -8.93 18.85 26.44
C LEU A 551 -8.80 20.33 26.09
N VAL A 552 -7.56 20.81 25.92
CA VAL A 552 -7.27 22.20 25.58
C VAL A 552 -6.17 22.29 24.52
N PRO A 553 -6.19 23.31 23.65
CA PRO A 553 -5.05 23.57 22.77
C PRO A 553 -3.81 23.91 23.58
N ALA A 554 -2.64 23.63 23.00
CA ALA A 554 -1.35 23.92 23.58
C ALA A 554 -1.21 25.41 23.99
N PRO A 555 -0.75 25.73 25.21
CA PRO A 555 -0.58 27.13 25.64
C PRO A 555 0.38 27.91 24.75
N ALA A 556 0.10 29.19 24.50
CA ALA A 556 0.96 30.03 23.67
C ALA A 556 2.40 30.11 24.22
N GLY A 557 3.39 29.74 23.38
CA GLY A 557 4.81 29.63 23.76
C GLY A 557 5.24 28.22 24.17
N PHE A 558 4.30 27.27 24.22
CA PHE A 558 4.51 25.85 24.47
C PHE A 558 3.93 25.07 23.29
N GLU A 559 4.60 25.13 22.14
CA GLU A 559 4.28 24.24 21.02
C GLU A 559 4.42 22.77 21.48
N PRO A 560 3.62 21.84 20.93
CA PRO A 560 3.73 20.43 21.30
C PRO A 560 5.18 19.98 21.16
N LEU A 561 5.64 19.15 22.09
CA LEU A 561 6.92 18.45 21.97
C LEU A 561 6.82 17.60 20.71
N GLN A 562 7.41 18.06 19.60
CA GLN A 562 7.56 17.19 18.45
C GLN A 562 8.41 15.99 18.87
N PRO A 563 8.04 14.76 18.45
CA PRO A 563 8.86 13.59 18.70
C PRO A 563 10.27 13.90 18.22
N GLY A 564 11.25 13.77 19.11
CA GLY A 564 12.57 14.35 18.91
C GLY A 564 13.26 13.69 17.72
N VAL A 565 13.27 14.36 16.56
CA VAL A 565 13.91 13.87 15.33
C VAL A 565 15.40 13.68 15.60
N THR A 566 15.82 12.43 15.79
CA THR A 566 17.22 12.10 16.15
C THR A 566 18.14 12.02 14.93
N THR A 567 17.58 11.86 13.73
CA THR A 567 18.27 11.73 12.44
C THR A 567 17.48 12.40 11.32
N LEU A 568 18.16 12.97 10.31
CA LEU A 568 17.53 13.46 9.08
C LEU A 568 17.37 12.31 8.10
N GLU A 569 16.12 11.90 7.90
CA GLU A 569 15.73 10.89 6.92
C GLU A 569 15.63 11.50 5.50
N VAL A 570 15.46 10.64 4.50
CA VAL A 570 15.28 11.06 3.10
C VAL A 570 13.79 11.35 2.88
N PRO A 571 13.38 12.57 2.49
CA PRO A 571 12.00 12.84 2.11
C PRO A 571 11.65 12.11 0.81
N ASP A 572 10.42 11.60 0.67
CA ASP A 572 9.99 10.92 -0.58
C ASP A 572 10.16 11.80 -1.82
N ALA A 573 9.95 13.12 -1.72
CA ALA A 573 10.22 14.07 -2.80
C ALA A 573 11.67 14.01 -3.35
N ALA A 574 12.65 13.55 -2.57
CA ALA A 574 14.03 13.34 -3.04
C ALA A 574 14.21 11.98 -3.74
N TYR A 575 13.34 11.00 -3.49
CA TYR A 575 13.24 9.79 -4.32
C TYR A 575 12.48 10.08 -5.61
N ASP A 576 11.36 10.81 -5.54
CA ASP A 576 10.55 11.19 -6.72
C ASP A 576 11.38 12.01 -7.71
N ALA A 577 12.12 13.03 -7.22
CA ALA A 577 13.02 13.84 -8.05
C ALA A 577 14.08 13.03 -8.80
N LEU A 578 14.45 11.84 -8.31
CA LEU A 578 15.41 10.95 -8.99
C LEU A 578 14.72 9.92 -9.88
N LEU A 579 13.78 9.16 -9.30
CA LEU A 579 13.18 7.97 -9.91
C LEU A 579 12.06 8.30 -10.90
N VAL A 580 11.41 9.46 -10.75
CA VAL A 580 10.29 9.91 -11.59
C VAL A 580 10.72 11.07 -12.49
N ASP A 581 11.34 12.12 -11.93
CA ASP A 581 11.69 13.34 -12.68
C ASP A 581 13.05 13.29 -13.40
N ASP A 582 13.90 12.28 -13.11
CA ASP A 582 15.27 12.14 -13.63
C ASP A 582 16.17 13.37 -13.39
N ASP A 583 15.96 14.09 -12.27
CA ASP A 583 16.71 15.29 -11.87
C ASP A 583 17.57 15.07 -10.59
N PRO A 584 18.75 14.44 -10.72
CA PRO A 584 19.68 14.31 -9.61
C PRO A 584 20.20 15.65 -9.06
N ALA A 585 19.99 16.79 -9.74
CA ALA A 585 20.35 18.10 -9.19
C ALA A 585 19.29 18.60 -8.19
N ASP A 586 18.01 18.32 -8.41
CA ASP A 586 16.97 18.71 -7.44
C ASP A 586 16.99 17.82 -6.19
N VAL A 587 17.36 16.54 -6.31
CA VAL A 587 17.70 15.68 -5.17
C VAL A 587 18.73 16.37 -4.25
N LEU A 588 19.81 16.92 -4.83
CA LEU A 588 20.81 17.65 -4.05
C LEU A 588 20.23 18.92 -3.40
N ASN A 589 19.38 19.68 -4.12
CA ASN A 589 18.73 20.88 -3.57
C ASN A 589 17.86 20.53 -2.35
N ILE A 590 17.05 19.47 -2.43
CA ILE A 590 16.16 19.01 -1.36
C ILE A 590 16.98 18.59 -0.13
N LEU A 591 17.98 17.72 -0.32
CA LEU A 591 18.79 17.17 0.77
C LEU A 591 19.72 18.23 1.41
N ASP A 592 20.26 19.17 0.62
CA ASP A 592 21.06 20.28 1.13
C ASP A 592 20.20 21.30 1.89
N THR A 593 18.99 21.58 1.40
CA THR A 593 18.03 22.44 2.11
C THR A 593 17.65 21.84 3.46
N LEU A 594 17.27 20.56 3.50
CA LEU A 594 16.93 19.83 4.73
C LEU A 594 18.07 19.86 5.75
N ALA A 595 19.30 19.59 5.32
CA ALA A 595 20.48 19.62 6.19
C ALA A 595 20.83 21.04 6.67
N SER A 596 20.68 22.06 5.82
CA SER A 596 20.98 23.46 6.17
C SER A 596 20.01 24.04 7.21
N ASN A 597 18.74 23.61 7.18
CA ASN A 597 17.73 23.98 8.16
C ASN A 597 17.91 23.26 9.51
N ASN A 598 18.59 22.11 9.53
CA ASN A 598 18.74 21.24 10.70
C ASN A 598 20.21 20.90 11.04
N PRO A 599 21.10 21.90 11.23
CA PRO A 599 22.55 21.70 11.27
C PRO A 599 23.07 20.91 12.49
N SER A 600 22.21 20.63 13.47
CA SER A 600 22.53 19.82 14.65
C SER A 600 22.04 18.37 14.59
N ILE A 601 21.25 18.01 13.57
CA ILE A 601 20.69 16.66 13.41
C ILE A 601 21.56 15.88 12.40
N PRO A 602 22.07 14.69 12.74
CA PRO A 602 22.88 13.90 11.81
C PRO A 602 22.04 13.32 10.68
N ALA A 603 22.60 13.27 9.47
CA ALA A 603 21.99 12.60 8.31
C ALA A 603 21.99 11.07 8.47
N THR A 604 20.93 10.40 7.99
CA THR A 604 20.91 8.93 7.88
C THR A 604 21.92 8.41 6.85
N PRO A 605 22.31 7.12 6.93
CA PRO A 605 23.14 6.49 5.90
C PRO A 605 22.51 6.58 4.49
N ALA A 606 21.19 6.42 4.38
CA ALA A 606 20.42 6.57 3.15
C ALA A 606 20.60 7.96 2.52
N MET A 607 20.46 9.02 3.32
CA MET A 607 20.62 10.41 2.88
C MET A 607 22.03 10.70 2.35
N ILE A 608 23.07 10.12 2.97
CA ILE A 608 24.45 10.29 2.53
C ILE A 608 24.71 9.47 1.26
N TYR A 609 24.16 8.27 1.14
CA TYR A 609 24.27 7.45 -0.07
C TYR A 609 23.56 8.10 -1.26
N LEU A 610 22.31 8.53 -1.11
CA LEU A 610 21.54 9.18 -2.18
C LEU A 610 22.23 10.46 -2.67
N ARG A 611 22.72 11.31 -1.75
CA ARG A 611 23.56 12.47 -2.09
C ARG A 611 24.83 12.06 -2.88
N ALA A 612 25.48 10.94 -2.53
CA ALA A 612 26.67 10.47 -3.24
C ALA A 612 26.35 9.98 -4.66
N LEU A 613 25.24 9.27 -4.84
CA LEU A 613 24.74 8.81 -6.14
C LEU A 613 24.39 9.99 -7.05
N SER A 614 23.62 10.96 -6.55
CA SER A 614 23.30 12.19 -7.29
C SER A 614 24.56 12.94 -7.75
N TYR A 615 25.60 13.01 -6.93
CA TYR A 615 26.89 13.59 -7.34
C TYR A 615 27.59 12.78 -8.46
N ASP A 616 27.48 11.45 -8.52
CA ASP A 616 28.14 10.66 -9.57
C ASP A 616 27.37 10.71 -10.90
N LEU A 617 26.04 10.70 -10.84
CA LEU A 617 25.15 10.90 -12.00
C LEU A 617 25.40 12.27 -12.65
N LEU A 618 25.54 13.33 -11.83
CA LEU A 618 25.96 14.68 -12.29
C LEU A 618 27.46 14.77 -12.67
N ALA A 619 28.18 13.65 -12.71
CA ALA A 619 29.61 13.53 -13.00
C ALA A 619 30.54 14.37 -12.08
N SER A 620 30.09 14.80 -10.89
CA SER A 620 30.95 15.37 -9.85
C SER A 620 31.71 14.29 -9.08
N ARG A 621 32.57 13.56 -9.83
CA ARG A 621 33.29 12.37 -9.36
C ARG A 621 34.18 12.61 -8.13
N ALA A 622 34.56 13.85 -7.86
CA ALA A 622 35.32 14.21 -6.65
C ALA A 622 34.42 14.18 -5.40
N ASP A 623 33.26 14.80 -5.47
CA ASP A 623 32.31 14.94 -4.36
C ASP A 623 31.55 13.64 -4.10
N ALA A 624 31.17 12.93 -5.17
CA ALA A 624 30.61 11.58 -5.09
C ALA A 624 31.56 10.63 -4.34
N ARG A 625 32.84 10.58 -4.72
CA ARG A 625 33.85 9.73 -4.06
C ARG A 625 34.02 10.05 -2.58
N VAL A 626 34.07 11.34 -2.23
CA VAL A 626 34.14 11.77 -0.82
C VAL A 626 32.90 11.31 -0.07
N THR A 627 31.72 11.50 -0.66
CA THR A 627 30.43 11.21 -0.01
C THR A 627 30.19 9.71 0.15
N TYR A 628 30.47 8.88 -0.87
CA TYR A 628 30.45 7.41 -0.74
C TYR A 628 31.45 6.91 0.32
N PHE A 629 32.67 7.46 0.34
CA PHE A 629 33.66 7.06 1.34
C PHE A 629 33.19 7.42 2.75
N ASN A 630 32.55 8.58 2.93
CA ASN A 630 31.97 8.99 4.20
C ASN A 630 30.80 8.09 4.65
N ALA A 631 29.89 7.72 3.74
CA ALA A 631 28.82 6.76 4.02
C ALA A 631 29.41 5.42 4.49
N TRP A 632 30.38 4.89 3.73
CA TRP A 632 31.04 3.63 4.03
C TRP A 632 31.88 3.68 5.31
N SER A 633 32.65 4.74 5.55
CA SER A 633 33.53 4.85 6.72
C SER A 633 32.77 5.00 8.03
N ASN A 634 31.64 5.71 8.00
CA ASN A 634 30.84 6.01 9.18
C ASN A 634 29.84 4.88 9.49
N PHE A 635 29.33 4.20 8.46
CA PHE A 635 28.31 3.16 8.58
C PHE A 635 28.74 1.82 7.94
N PRO A 636 29.94 1.28 8.23
CA PRO A 636 30.52 0.15 7.49
C PRO A 636 29.76 -1.18 7.67
N MET A 637 28.79 -1.26 8.57
CA MET A 637 27.99 -2.45 8.83
C MET A 637 26.54 -2.34 8.34
N MET A 638 26.13 -1.18 7.81
CA MET A 638 24.76 -0.91 7.35
C MET A 638 24.67 -1.06 5.83
N LEU A 639 23.47 -1.39 5.32
CA LEU A 639 23.17 -1.57 3.89
C LEU A 639 23.78 -0.46 3.02
N TRP A 640 23.39 0.79 3.27
CA TRP A 640 23.84 1.96 2.52
C TRP A 640 25.35 2.18 2.56
N GLY A 641 26.01 1.84 3.67
CA GLY A 641 27.47 1.91 3.78
C GLY A 641 28.17 0.79 3.00
N GLN A 642 27.59 -0.41 2.95
CA GLN A 642 28.06 -1.49 2.09
C GLN A 642 27.82 -1.19 0.60
N LEU A 643 26.67 -0.65 0.23
CA LEU A 643 26.36 -0.23 -1.14
C LEU A 643 27.29 0.90 -1.61
N ALA A 644 27.56 1.89 -0.74
CA ALA A 644 28.58 2.90 -0.99
C ALA A 644 29.99 2.30 -1.19
N SER A 645 30.32 1.19 -0.53
CA SER A 645 31.60 0.50 -0.75
C SER A 645 31.71 -0.14 -2.13
N LYS A 646 30.60 -0.65 -2.70
CA LYS A 646 30.57 -1.29 -4.03
C LYS A 646 30.91 -0.30 -5.16
N HIS A 647 30.68 1.00 -4.91
CA HIS A 647 31.02 2.13 -5.78
C HIS A 647 32.50 2.56 -5.69
N LEU A 648 33.29 1.98 -4.78
CA LEU A 648 34.67 2.38 -4.53
C LEU A 648 35.67 1.26 -4.85
N GLU A 649 36.67 1.56 -5.66
CA GLU A 649 37.78 0.67 -5.98
C GLU A 649 39.08 1.12 -5.29
N LEU A 650 39.85 0.18 -4.76
CA LEU A 650 41.19 0.45 -4.21
C LEU A 650 42.23 0.49 -5.35
N ARG A 651 43.08 1.52 -5.36
CA ARG A 651 44.12 1.76 -6.38
C ARG A 651 45.50 1.23 -6.01
#